data_AF-A0A1Y5T6U6-F1
#
_entry.id   AF-A0A1Y5T6U6-F1
#
_cell.length_a   1.000
_cell.length_b   1.000
_cell.length_c   1.000
_cell.angle_alpha   90.00
_cell.angle_beta   90.00
_cell.angle_gamma   90.00
#
_symmetry.space_group_name_H-M   'P 1'
#
loop_
_entity.id
_entity.type
_entity.pdbx_description
1 polymer ?
#
loop_
_entity_poly.entity_id
_entity_poly.type
_entity_poly.pdbx_seq_one_letter_code
_entity_poly.pdbx_strand_id
1 'polypeptide(L)'
;MNFRRTYSRILPRLAAGMIGSALALCGVQQVAAQQHTVPAQQALTVAEVQQIIAQAVNEANVRNAPATIAVVDRVGNVLGVFQMNGSPTTAFIDPGRSSLEKGTTRIINGGAPGFGVNNVVVPSVLGAISKAVTGAYLSSSGNAFTTRTASQIVQENFNPGEQFRFGGPLFGVQFSQLPCSDLSTRFQVGPNQTIGPKRAPLGLSADPGGIPLYKSGVVVGGIGVLTDGIYGVDRRIGDFDSELDELVALAGQFGFGPPGDIVANRITVEGKTFRYTDRDYSSLATNPTLAPAFGAVNGVLGTLQNVRGYTAAAAITAGVAYGTAASGFMLAPAGTFPGQTAFLLVDSTGANRYPASAGTDGNLTAAEVTQLITSAIDVARRGRAQIRRPLDSPIQVTVSIVDTNGAILGMARTPDGPIFGTDVSLQKARTAAFVSNTVAGADLNAGPANTFGVAPSSYVTALRTFLGNPNALADGVAFADRSGGNLSRPFFPDGVNGAPNGPLSQPLAIWSPFYTGLQLDLVLDNIIEHLAFASPVGLPTTIPGNAAAADTDAFCTDLPIQGATGKPRVANGLQIFPGSVPIYRGNTLVGGIGVSGDGVDQDDMISFLGLHNAGVILGTGIGNAPNAIRADRLTPAGARLRYVSCPFKPFVNSSDQNVCQGK
;
A
#
# COMPACT_ATOMS: atom_id res chain seq x y z
N MET A 1 18.69 9.57 -74.39
CA MET A 1 19.65 10.62 -73.99
C MET A 1 20.52 10.01 -72.89
N ASN A 2 21.70 9.39 -73.10
CA ASN A 2 22.97 9.93 -73.66
C ASN A 2 23.33 11.26 -72.97
N PHE A 3 24.36 11.42 -72.11
CA PHE A 3 25.78 11.01 -72.23
C PHE A 3 26.59 11.06 -70.88
N ARG A 4 27.50 10.07 -70.70
CA ARG A 4 28.95 10.08 -70.29
C ARG A 4 29.45 10.66 -68.93
N ARG A 5 30.09 9.84 -68.05
CA ARG A 5 31.53 9.38 -67.93
C ARG A 5 32.48 10.45 -67.34
N THR A 6 33.39 10.16 -66.39
CA THR A 6 34.75 9.55 -66.57
C THR A 6 35.41 9.25 -65.19
N TYR A 7 35.72 8.00 -64.81
CA TYR A 7 37.05 7.33 -64.72
C TYR A 7 38.28 8.14 -64.23
N SER A 8 38.96 7.69 -63.15
CA SER A 8 40.33 7.11 -63.21
C SER A 8 40.85 6.61 -61.84
N ARG A 9 41.59 5.50 -61.85
CA ARG A 9 42.32 4.81 -60.76
C ARG A 9 43.84 5.01 -60.94
N ILE A 10 44.65 4.64 -59.92
CA ILE A 10 46.00 3.98 -59.89
C ILE A 10 46.81 4.53 -58.67
N LEU A 11 47.02 3.85 -57.51
CA LEU A 11 47.95 2.74 -57.09
C LEU A 11 49.47 3.09 -57.18
N PRO A 12 50.44 2.59 -56.34
CA PRO A 12 50.48 1.26 -55.65
C PRO A 12 51.29 1.06 -54.30
N ARG A 13 51.11 -0.16 -53.71
CA ARG A 13 52.07 -1.14 -53.08
C ARG A 13 52.75 -0.98 -51.69
N LEU A 14 52.55 -2.00 -50.83
CA LEU A 14 53.54 -2.96 -50.21
C LEU A 14 52.78 -3.80 -49.12
N ALA A 15 52.52 -5.11 -49.25
CA ALA A 15 53.33 -6.35 -49.16
C ALA A 15 53.52 -6.94 -47.73
N ALA A 16 53.09 -8.22 -47.61
CA ALA A 16 53.58 -9.33 -46.76
C ALA A 16 53.17 -9.47 -45.25
N GLY A 17 52.35 -10.51 -44.99
CA GLY A 17 52.72 -11.66 -44.14
C GLY A 17 52.53 -11.60 -42.62
N MET A 18 51.55 -12.33 -42.08
CA MET A 18 51.76 -13.39 -41.06
C MET A 18 50.46 -14.13 -40.75
N ILE A 19 50.53 -15.46 -40.81
CA ILE A 19 49.52 -16.40 -40.34
C ILE A 19 49.70 -16.52 -38.82
N GLY A 20 48.66 -16.19 -38.05
CA GLY A 20 48.62 -16.37 -36.60
C GLY A 20 47.22 -16.81 -36.18
N SER A 21 47.13 -18.06 -35.71
CA SER A 21 45.93 -18.74 -35.26
C SER A 21 45.18 -17.95 -34.18
N ALA A 22 43.95 -17.51 -34.47
CA ALA A 22 43.04 -16.99 -33.46
C ALA A 22 42.12 -18.13 -32.98
N LEU A 23 42.38 -18.62 -31.76
CA LEU A 23 41.44 -19.46 -31.02
C LEU A 23 40.08 -18.75 -30.94
N ALA A 24 39.02 -19.47 -31.30
CA ALA A 24 37.65 -19.08 -31.03
C ALA A 24 37.42 -19.10 -29.51
N LEU A 25 37.51 -17.93 -28.87
CA LEU A 25 36.91 -17.71 -27.56
C LEU A 25 35.42 -17.52 -27.77
N CYS A 26 34.67 -18.56 -27.42
CA CYS A 26 33.23 -18.52 -27.26
C CYS A 26 32.91 -17.52 -26.14
N GLY A 27 32.69 -16.26 -26.50
CA GLY A 27 32.29 -15.21 -25.58
C GLY A 27 30.88 -15.47 -25.10
N VAL A 28 30.75 -15.99 -23.87
CA VAL A 28 29.51 -15.88 -23.10
C VAL A 28 29.27 -14.39 -22.92
N GLN A 29 28.39 -13.80 -23.74
CA GLN A 29 27.84 -12.49 -23.45
C GLN A 29 27.06 -12.63 -22.13
N GLN A 30 27.69 -12.23 -21.02
CA GLN A 30 26.97 -11.95 -19.78
C GLN A 30 25.96 -10.85 -20.10
N VAL A 31 24.69 -11.23 -20.22
CA VAL A 31 23.59 -10.27 -20.26
C VAL A 31 23.66 -9.52 -18.92
N ALA A 32 24.08 -8.26 -18.95
CA ALA A 32 24.11 -7.42 -17.75
C ALA A 32 22.71 -7.45 -17.14
N ALA A 33 22.60 -7.89 -15.89
CA ALA A 33 21.31 -8.07 -15.26
C ALA A 33 20.63 -6.69 -15.09
N GLN A 34 19.35 -6.60 -15.47
CA GLN A 34 18.61 -5.34 -15.46
C GLN A 34 18.58 -4.76 -14.04
N GLN A 35 19.09 -3.54 -13.87
CA GLN A 35 19.05 -2.79 -12.62
C GLN A 35 17.72 -2.04 -12.51
N HIS A 36 17.26 -1.77 -11.29
CA HIS A 36 16.09 -0.92 -11.10
C HIS A 36 16.38 0.51 -11.56
N THR A 37 15.46 1.06 -12.34
CA THR A 37 15.53 2.44 -12.84
C THR A 37 15.01 3.43 -11.81
N VAL A 38 15.75 4.51 -11.60
CA VAL A 38 15.31 5.62 -10.74
C VAL A 38 14.32 6.51 -11.51
N PRO A 39 13.10 6.75 -10.98
CA PRO A 39 12.15 7.68 -11.62
C PRO A 39 12.71 9.10 -11.73
N ALA A 40 12.30 9.82 -12.78
CA ALA A 40 12.62 11.23 -12.92
C ALA A 40 12.07 12.03 -11.73
N GLN A 41 12.87 12.95 -11.21
CA GLN A 41 12.45 13.84 -10.13
C GLN A 41 11.49 14.89 -10.71
N GLN A 42 10.20 14.80 -10.37
CA GLN A 42 9.14 15.70 -10.82
C GLN A 42 8.26 16.08 -9.62
N ALA A 43 7.68 17.28 -9.66
CA ALA A 43 6.77 17.79 -8.65
C ALA A 43 5.68 18.68 -9.27
N LEU A 44 4.58 18.83 -8.55
CA LEU A 44 3.50 19.78 -8.87
C LEU A 44 3.88 21.18 -8.36
N THR A 45 3.76 22.18 -9.23
CA THR A 45 3.87 23.59 -8.87
C THR A 45 2.55 24.13 -8.32
N VAL A 46 2.59 25.28 -7.64
CA VAL A 46 1.37 25.97 -7.18
C VAL A 46 0.38 26.22 -8.32
N ALA A 47 0.86 26.66 -9.49
CA ALA A 47 0.01 26.94 -10.65
C ALA A 47 -0.68 25.66 -11.18
N GLU A 48 0.02 24.52 -11.13
CA GLU A 48 -0.55 23.24 -11.55
C GLU A 48 -1.60 22.75 -10.55
N VAL A 49 -1.36 22.89 -9.24
CA VAL A 49 -2.37 22.56 -8.21
C VAL A 49 -3.61 23.46 -8.35
N GLN A 50 -3.41 24.75 -8.63
CA GLN A 50 -4.50 25.69 -8.95
C GLN A 50 -5.31 25.25 -10.16
N GLN A 51 -4.63 24.82 -11.25
CA GLN A 51 -5.28 24.32 -12.45
C GLN A 51 -6.10 23.06 -12.17
N ILE A 52 -5.52 22.07 -11.49
CA ILE A 52 -6.18 20.80 -11.13
C ILE A 52 -7.48 21.07 -10.36
N ILE A 53 -7.41 21.92 -9.33
CA ILE A 53 -8.58 22.28 -8.51
C ILE A 53 -9.61 23.03 -9.36
N ALA A 54 -9.20 24.01 -10.17
CA ALA A 54 -10.13 24.81 -10.96
C ALA A 54 -10.87 23.99 -12.03
N GLN A 55 -10.20 23.02 -12.65
CA GLN A 55 -10.80 22.10 -13.61
C GLN A 55 -11.86 21.21 -12.94
N ALA A 56 -11.54 20.63 -11.78
CA ALA A 56 -12.49 19.84 -11.00
C ALA A 56 -13.70 20.69 -10.53
N VAL A 57 -13.46 21.89 -10.01
CA VAL A 57 -14.53 22.81 -9.56
C VAL A 57 -15.45 23.18 -10.72
N ASN A 58 -14.90 23.45 -11.91
CA ASN A 58 -15.70 23.78 -13.10
C ASN A 58 -16.64 22.64 -13.50
N GLU A 59 -16.12 21.41 -13.54
CA GLU A 59 -16.90 20.22 -13.85
C GLU A 59 -18.01 19.98 -12.83
N ALA A 60 -17.66 20.03 -11.54
CA ALA A 60 -18.60 19.89 -10.43
C ALA A 60 -19.72 20.94 -10.49
N ASN A 61 -19.37 22.19 -10.81
CA ASN A 61 -20.32 23.29 -10.92
C ASN A 61 -21.32 23.09 -12.06
N VAL A 62 -20.86 22.72 -13.26
CA VAL A 62 -21.75 22.46 -14.41
C VAL A 62 -22.65 21.26 -14.18
N ARG A 63 -22.19 20.26 -13.41
CA ARG A 63 -22.99 19.10 -13.03
C ARG A 63 -23.96 19.35 -11.88
N ASN A 64 -23.95 20.54 -11.27
CA ASN A 64 -24.68 20.83 -10.04
C ASN A 64 -24.37 19.81 -8.93
N ALA A 65 -23.10 19.43 -8.81
CA ALA A 65 -22.59 18.47 -7.84
C ALA A 65 -21.42 19.09 -7.04
N PRO A 66 -21.68 20.05 -6.15
CA PRO A 66 -20.63 20.71 -5.37
C PRO A 66 -19.77 19.69 -4.61
N ALA A 67 -18.44 19.87 -4.68
CA ALA A 67 -17.48 18.87 -4.24
C ALA A 67 -16.53 19.38 -3.13
N THR A 68 -16.03 18.45 -2.33
CA THR A 68 -14.77 18.60 -1.60
C THR A 68 -13.65 17.96 -2.42
N ILE A 69 -12.59 18.72 -2.72
CA ILE A 69 -11.49 18.33 -3.61
C ILE A 69 -10.17 18.45 -2.85
N ALA A 70 -9.36 17.40 -2.87
CA ALA A 70 -8.01 17.39 -2.29
C ALA A 70 -6.97 17.02 -3.34
N VAL A 71 -5.81 17.67 -3.29
CA VAL A 71 -4.64 17.34 -4.12
C VAL A 71 -3.46 17.05 -3.19
N VAL A 72 -2.77 15.94 -3.44
CA VAL A 72 -1.56 15.54 -2.72
C VAL A 72 -0.40 15.34 -3.68
N ASP A 73 0.83 15.51 -3.18
CA ASP A 73 2.02 15.10 -3.95
C ASP A 73 2.29 13.60 -3.85
N ARG A 74 3.35 13.15 -4.52
CA ARG A 74 3.74 11.74 -4.60
C ARG A 74 3.87 11.08 -3.23
N VAL A 75 4.34 11.79 -2.21
CA VAL A 75 4.61 11.26 -0.86
C VAL A 75 3.55 11.67 0.16
N GLY A 76 2.39 12.14 -0.33
CA GLY A 76 1.18 12.37 0.44
C GLY A 76 1.12 13.73 1.14
N ASN A 77 2.00 14.68 0.82
CA ASN A 77 1.83 16.05 1.33
C ASN A 77 0.57 16.66 0.72
N VAL A 78 -0.31 17.19 1.57
CA VAL A 78 -1.52 17.87 1.12
C VAL A 78 -1.16 19.24 0.55
N LEU A 79 -1.37 19.41 -0.75
CA LEU A 79 -1.01 20.61 -1.50
C LEU A 79 -2.14 21.63 -1.56
N GLY A 80 -3.38 21.17 -1.41
CA GLY A 80 -4.56 22.02 -1.37
C GLY A 80 -5.81 21.20 -1.10
N VAL A 81 -6.72 21.76 -0.31
CA VAL A 81 -8.06 21.22 -0.09
C VAL A 81 -9.05 22.35 -0.35
N PHE A 82 -9.98 22.13 -1.28
CA PHE A 82 -10.99 23.09 -1.68
C PHE A 82 -12.37 22.52 -1.41
N GLN A 83 -13.23 23.28 -0.74
CA GLN A 83 -14.61 22.89 -0.47
C GLN A 83 -15.55 23.85 -1.19
N MET A 84 -16.33 23.32 -2.13
CA MET A 84 -17.32 24.11 -2.87
C MET A 84 -18.50 24.50 -1.97
N ASN A 85 -19.08 25.66 -2.26
CA ASN A 85 -20.31 26.13 -1.63
C ASN A 85 -21.43 25.10 -1.86
N GLY A 86 -22.09 24.67 -0.78
CA GLY A 86 -23.17 23.68 -0.84
C GLY A 86 -22.72 22.21 -0.94
N SER A 87 -21.41 21.92 -0.91
CA SER A 87 -20.92 20.54 -0.86
C SER A 87 -21.17 19.90 0.51
N PRO A 88 -21.36 18.57 0.59
CA PRO A 88 -21.45 17.87 1.87
C PRO A 88 -20.17 18.07 2.69
N THR A 89 -20.30 18.57 3.92
CA THR A 89 -19.17 18.79 4.84
C THR A 89 -18.76 17.51 5.56
N THR A 90 -19.64 16.51 5.58
CA THR A 90 -19.39 15.18 6.12
C THR A 90 -19.74 14.09 5.11
N ALA A 91 -19.13 12.94 5.29
CA ALA A 91 -19.37 11.72 4.55
C ALA A 91 -19.60 10.55 5.50
N PHE A 92 -20.35 9.57 5.05
CA PHE A 92 -20.65 8.36 5.80
C PHE A 92 -19.86 7.18 5.25
N ILE A 93 -19.25 6.38 6.13
CA ILE A 93 -18.56 5.15 5.72
C ILE A 93 -19.59 4.08 5.34
N ASP A 94 -19.75 3.82 4.04
CA ASP A 94 -20.74 2.88 3.51
C ASP A 94 -20.09 1.51 3.19
N PRO A 95 -20.51 0.40 3.84
CA PRO A 95 -20.00 -0.94 3.54
C PRO A 95 -20.45 -1.48 2.16
N GLY A 96 -21.27 -0.74 1.42
CA GLY A 96 -21.77 -1.09 0.08
C GLY A 96 -22.85 -2.18 0.09
N ARG A 97 -23.49 -2.42 1.24
CA ARG A 97 -24.45 -3.52 1.46
C ARG A 97 -25.90 -3.08 1.60
N SER A 98 -26.11 -1.78 1.58
CA SER A 98 -27.44 -1.22 1.61
C SER A 98 -28.09 -1.42 0.24
N SER A 99 -29.25 -2.06 0.21
CA SER A 99 -30.24 -1.86 -0.86
C SER A 99 -30.93 -0.50 -0.73
N LEU A 100 -30.32 0.44 0.00
CA LEU A 100 -30.90 1.72 0.32
C LEU A 100 -30.57 2.66 -0.83
N GLU A 101 -31.61 3.07 -1.55
CA GLU A 101 -31.52 4.10 -2.58
C GLU A 101 -30.74 5.31 -2.05
N LYS A 102 -29.78 5.80 -2.85
CA LYS A 102 -29.09 7.09 -2.64
C LYS A 102 -30.18 8.15 -2.35
N GLY A 103 -30.40 8.52 -1.07
CA GLY A 103 -31.32 9.58 -0.68
C GLY A 103 -32.47 9.25 0.31
N THR A 104 -32.62 8.01 0.81
CA THR A 104 -33.61 7.73 1.89
C THR A 104 -33.01 7.89 3.29
N THR A 105 -33.85 8.19 4.28
CA THR A 105 -33.50 8.46 5.69
C THR A 105 -32.55 7.38 6.23
N ARG A 106 -31.26 7.75 6.30
CA ARG A 106 -30.16 6.87 6.67
C ARG A 106 -30.31 6.48 8.14
N ILE A 107 -30.50 5.19 8.42
CA ILE A 107 -30.44 4.70 9.80
C ILE A 107 -28.97 4.81 10.24
N ILE A 108 -28.69 5.88 10.98
CA ILE A 108 -27.44 6.05 11.73
C ILE A 108 -27.50 5.03 12.88
N ASN A 109 -27.15 3.78 12.59
CA ASN A 109 -26.72 2.86 13.64
C ASN A 109 -25.32 3.31 14.05
N GLY A 110 -25.23 4.48 14.68
CA GLY A 110 -23.99 5.00 15.23
C GLY A 110 -23.48 4.00 16.25
N GLY A 111 -22.44 3.25 15.88
CA GLY A 111 -21.67 2.43 16.81
C GLY A 111 -22.44 1.32 17.52
N ALA A 112 -23.46 0.70 16.90
CA ALA A 112 -24.01 -0.53 17.47
C ALA A 112 -22.87 -1.58 17.60
N PRO A 113 -22.77 -2.32 18.72
CA PRO A 113 -21.74 -3.34 18.91
C PRO A 113 -21.68 -4.27 17.70
N GLY A 114 -20.49 -4.44 17.11
CA GLY A 114 -20.30 -5.34 15.96
C GLY A 114 -20.47 -4.71 14.57
N PHE A 115 -20.33 -3.38 14.40
CA PHE A 115 -20.23 -2.75 13.07
C PHE A 115 -18.90 -2.03 12.78
N GLY A 116 -17.96 -1.95 13.74
CA GLY A 116 -16.67 -1.28 13.53
C GLY A 116 -16.84 0.18 13.12
N VAL A 117 -16.04 0.66 12.17
CA VAL A 117 -16.19 2.02 11.59
C VAL A 117 -17.29 2.12 10.53
N ASN A 118 -17.97 1.02 10.19
CA ASN A 118 -19.09 1.11 9.27
C ASN A 118 -20.14 2.07 9.86
N ASN A 119 -20.69 2.91 9.01
CA ASN A 119 -21.69 3.89 9.37
C ASN A 119 -21.22 5.05 10.26
N VAL A 120 -19.90 5.19 10.47
CA VAL A 120 -19.32 6.37 11.12
C VAL A 120 -19.35 7.55 10.14
N VAL A 121 -19.70 8.73 10.68
CA VAL A 121 -19.67 9.99 9.95
C VAL A 121 -18.31 10.63 10.12
N VAL A 122 -17.66 10.97 9.01
CA VAL A 122 -16.33 11.57 8.94
C VAL A 122 -16.37 12.89 8.16
N PRO A 123 -15.51 13.88 8.43
CA PRO A 123 -15.43 15.09 7.61
C PRO A 123 -15.07 14.76 6.15
N SER A 124 -15.77 15.35 5.17
CA SER A 124 -15.54 15.09 3.74
C SER A 124 -14.11 15.42 3.30
N VAL A 125 -13.48 16.40 3.94
CA VAL A 125 -12.07 16.76 3.70
C VAL A 125 -11.12 15.60 3.99
N LEU A 126 -11.40 14.78 5.00
CA LEU A 126 -10.59 13.60 5.35
C LEU A 126 -10.82 12.47 4.35
N GLY A 127 -12.06 12.30 3.87
CA GLY A 127 -12.41 11.41 2.77
C GLY A 127 -11.66 11.76 1.48
N ALA A 128 -11.73 13.03 1.06
CA ALA A 128 -11.06 13.52 -0.14
C ALA A 128 -9.52 13.35 -0.06
N ILE A 129 -8.89 13.65 1.08
CA ILE A 129 -7.45 13.42 1.26
C ILE A 129 -7.13 11.93 1.16
N SER A 130 -7.91 11.05 1.80
CA SER A 130 -7.67 9.59 1.77
C SER A 130 -7.80 9.03 0.34
N LYS A 131 -8.77 9.52 -0.45
CA LYS A 131 -8.90 9.21 -1.89
C LYS A 131 -7.67 9.69 -2.69
N ALA A 132 -7.22 10.92 -2.47
CA ALA A 132 -6.07 11.50 -3.15
C ALA A 132 -4.77 10.72 -2.87
N VAL A 133 -4.52 10.41 -1.59
CA VAL A 133 -3.38 9.58 -1.15
C VAL A 133 -3.43 8.21 -1.80
N THR A 134 -4.61 7.59 -1.88
CA THR A 134 -4.76 6.27 -2.50
C THR A 134 -4.36 6.26 -3.97
N GLY A 135 -4.81 7.25 -4.75
CA GLY A 135 -4.38 7.41 -6.14
C GLY A 135 -2.86 7.57 -6.25
N ALA A 136 -2.27 8.44 -5.42
CA ALA A 136 -0.83 8.68 -5.41
C ALA A 136 0.00 7.45 -5.00
N TYR A 137 -0.49 6.65 -4.04
CA TYR A 137 0.30 5.60 -3.39
C TYR A 137 0.22 4.24 -4.06
N LEU A 138 -0.91 3.89 -4.67
CA LEU A 138 -1.10 2.63 -5.42
C LEU A 138 -0.42 2.63 -6.79
N SER A 139 -0.01 3.81 -7.27
CA SER A 139 0.57 4.00 -8.59
C SER A 139 2.10 4.04 -8.57
N SER A 140 2.70 3.74 -9.72
CA SER A 140 4.13 3.84 -10.02
C SER A 140 4.35 4.24 -11.48
N SER A 141 5.60 4.34 -11.92
CA SER A 141 5.90 4.59 -13.34
C SER A 141 5.57 3.39 -14.24
N GLY A 142 5.25 2.22 -13.67
CA GLY A 142 4.85 1.00 -14.39
C GLY A 142 3.37 0.63 -14.28
N ASN A 143 2.60 1.31 -13.41
CA ASN A 143 1.16 1.04 -13.22
C ASN A 143 0.42 2.29 -12.72
N ALA A 144 -0.78 2.54 -13.22
CA ALA A 144 -1.66 3.59 -12.76
C ALA A 144 -2.99 3.02 -12.26
N PHE A 145 -3.19 3.11 -10.95
CA PHE A 145 -4.37 2.58 -10.24
C PHE A 145 -5.13 3.71 -9.54
N THR A 146 -6.45 3.58 -9.49
CA THR A 146 -7.38 4.51 -8.84
C THR A 146 -7.99 3.88 -7.59
N THR A 147 -8.80 4.63 -6.86
CA THR A 147 -9.64 4.05 -5.80
C THR A 147 -10.66 3.04 -6.33
N ARG A 148 -11.05 3.09 -7.61
CA ARG A 148 -11.87 2.03 -8.22
C ARG A 148 -11.09 0.74 -8.41
N THR A 149 -9.81 0.84 -8.81
CA THR A 149 -8.91 -0.32 -8.78
C THR A 149 -8.83 -0.90 -7.37
N ALA A 150 -8.64 -0.03 -6.36
CA ALA A 150 -8.60 -0.42 -4.96
C ALA A 150 -9.90 -1.13 -4.54
N SER A 151 -11.06 -0.58 -4.88
CA SER A 151 -12.38 -1.18 -4.63
C SER A 151 -12.47 -2.64 -5.09
N GLN A 152 -12.00 -2.92 -6.31
CA GLN A 152 -12.06 -4.26 -6.89
C GLN A 152 -11.19 -5.29 -6.13
N ILE A 153 -10.02 -4.87 -5.63
CA ILE A 153 -8.98 -5.78 -5.12
C ILE A 153 -8.99 -5.99 -3.61
N VAL A 154 -9.95 -5.41 -2.90
CA VAL A 154 -10.06 -5.50 -1.42
C VAL A 154 -11.27 -6.31 -0.94
N GLN A 155 -12.07 -6.83 -1.86
CA GLN A 155 -13.36 -7.46 -1.56
C GLN A 155 -13.26 -8.95 -1.25
N GLU A 156 -14.39 -9.51 -0.83
CA GLU A 156 -14.54 -10.91 -0.43
C GLU A 156 -14.16 -11.88 -1.55
N ASN A 157 -14.36 -11.52 -2.81
CA ASN A 157 -13.96 -12.30 -3.98
C ASN A 157 -13.24 -11.39 -4.99
N PHE A 158 -12.31 -11.97 -5.75
CA PHE A 158 -11.68 -11.36 -6.92
C PHE A 158 -12.15 -12.14 -8.14
N ASN A 159 -13.14 -11.68 -8.90
CA ASN A 159 -13.76 -10.37 -8.95
C ASN A 159 -14.99 -10.24 -8.02
N PRO A 160 -15.35 -9.04 -7.51
CA PRO A 160 -16.60 -8.84 -6.77
C PRO A 160 -17.83 -9.39 -7.50
N GLY A 161 -18.71 -10.08 -6.77
CA GLY A 161 -19.90 -10.72 -7.33
C GLY A 161 -19.66 -12.08 -8.01
N GLU A 162 -18.42 -12.45 -8.32
CA GLU A 162 -18.11 -13.82 -8.77
C GLU A 162 -18.26 -14.82 -7.61
N GLN A 163 -18.60 -16.07 -7.93
CA GLN A 163 -18.61 -17.18 -6.98
C GLN A 163 -17.43 -18.12 -7.24
N PHE A 164 -17.00 -18.82 -6.19
CA PHE A 164 -15.93 -19.81 -6.19
C PHE A 164 -14.58 -19.22 -6.64
N ARG A 165 -14.24 -18.06 -6.08
CA ARG A 165 -13.02 -17.29 -6.36
C ARG A 165 -12.38 -16.83 -5.06
N PHE A 166 -11.06 -16.85 -5.01
CA PHE A 166 -10.30 -16.28 -3.90
C PHE A 166 -10.60 -14.80 -3.71
N GLY A 167 -10.26 -14.27 -2.54
CA GLY A 167 -10.42 -12.86 -2.24
C GLY A 167 -9.62 -11.91 -3.12
N GLY A 168 -9.99 -10.63 -3.03
CA GLY A 168 -9.16 -9.53 -3.50
C GLY A 168 -7.71 -9.68 -3.00
N PRO A 169 -6.68 -9.50 -3.86
CA PRO A 169 -5.30 -9.72 -3.47
C PRO A 169 -4.84 -8.79 -2.34
N LEU A 170 -5.45 -7.62 -2.18
CA LEU A 170 -5.09 -6.65 -1.15
C LEU A 170 -6.20 -6.47 -0.08
N PHE A 171 -7.02 -7.49 0.17
CA PHE A 171 -8.04 -7.39 1.22
C PHE A 171 -7.42 -6.98 2.57
N GLY A 172 -7.99 -5.96 3.22
CA GLY A 172 -7.47 -5.39 4.46
C GLY A 172 -6.44 -4.27 4.29
N VAL A 173 -6.01 -3.93 3.07
CA VAL A 173 -5.04 -2.85 2.82
C VAL A 173 -5.53 -1.46 3.26
N GLN A 174 -6.85 -1.28 3.42
CA GLN A 174 -7.43 -0.05 3.94
C GLN A 174 -6.89 0.29 5.31
N PHE A 175 -6.57 -0.71 6.13
CA PHE A 175 -5.98 -0.51 7.46
C PHE A 175 -4.45 -0.43 7.39
N SER A 176 -3.95 0.40 6.47
CA SER A 176 -2.54 0.77 6.32
C SER A 176 -2.42 2.26 6.03
N GLN A 177 -1.20 2.80 6.11
CA GLN A 177 -0.96 4.25 6.04
C GLN A 177 -1.77 4.99 7.12
N LEU A 178 -1.96 4.33 8.27
CA LEU A 178 -2.89 4.74 9.30
C LEU A 178 -2.44 6.03 9.99
N PRO A 179 -3.36 6.83 10.54
CA PRO A 179 -3.01 8.08 11.21
C PRO A 179 -2.08 7.95 12.41
N CYS A 180 -2.15 6.79 13.06
CA CYS A 180 -1.38 6.37 14.23
C CYS A 180 -0.08 5.62 13.87
N SER A 181 0.18 5.35 12.59
CA SER A 181 1.37 4.60 12.17
C SER A 181 2.63 5.26 12.72
N ASP A 182 3.52 4.44 13.26
CA ASP A 182 4.78 4.90 13.83
C ASP A 182 5.90 5.08 12.78
N LEU A 183 5.57 4.82 11.52
CA LEU A 183 6.39 5.03 10.34
C LEU A 183 5.91 6.20 9.50
N SER A 184 4.59 6.28 9.28
CA SER A 184 4.00 7.34 8.47
C SER A 184 4.16 8.68 9.18
N THR A 185 4.67 9.67 8.48
CA THR A 185 4.97 10.96 9.08
C THR A 185 3.71 11.80 9.23
N ARG A 186 3.67 12.55 10.34
CA ARG A 186 2.63 13.54 10.60
C ARG A 186 2.95 14.84 9.87
N PHE A 187 1.93 15.63 9.61
CA PHE A 187 2.16 17.02 9.23
C PHE A 187 2.51 17.81 10.48
N GLN A 188 3.69 18.44 10.48
CA GLN A 188 4.14 19.37 11.50
C GLN A 188 4.90 20.50 10.82
N VAL A 189 4.62 21.74 11.20
CA VAL A 189 5.37 22.90 10.69
C VAL A 189 6.80 22.81 11.21
N GLY A 190 7.78 22.86 10.31
CA GLY A 190 9.20 22.76 10.65
C GLY A 190 10.03 22.04 9.59
N PRO A 191 11.28 21.67 9.91
CA PRO A 191 12.21 21.09 8.93
C PRO A 191 11.68 19.81 8.26
N ASN A 192 10.91 18.99 8.99
CA ASN A 192 10.37 17.73 8.50
C ASN A 192 8.97 17.83 7.88
N GLN A 193 8.50 19.05 7.59
CA GLN A 193 7.11 19.29 7.14
C GLN A 193 6.73 18.47 5.91
N THR A 194 7.63 18.31 4.94
CA THR A 194 7.35 17.63 3.66
C THR A 194 7.81 16.17 3.61
N ILE A 195 8.49 15.70 4.66
CA ILE A 195 9.05 14.34 4.70
C ILE A 195 7.92 13.34 4.71
N GLY A 196 7.88 12.43 3.72
CA GLY A 196 6.91 11.34 3.62
C GLY A 196 7.46 9.98 4.12
N PRO A 197 6.70 8.90 3.90
CA PRO A 197 5.31 8.92 3.42
C PRO A 197 4.39 9.54 4.48
N LYS A 198 3.47 10.41 4.06
CA LYS A 198 2.45 10.98 4.95
C LYS A 198 1.33 9.96 5.18
N ARG A 199 0.76 10.01 6.39
CA ARG A 199 -0.42 9.24 6.80
C ARG A 199 -1.67 9.63 5.98
N ALA A 200 -2.57 8.68 5.77
CA ALA A 200 -3.90 8.90 5.24
C ALA A 200 -4.92 9.00 6.40
N PRO A 201 -5.85 9.97 6.39
CA PRO A 201 -6.80 10.16 7.48
C PRO A 201 -7.69 8.97 7.80
N LEU A 202 -8.10 8.21 6.78
CA LEU A 202 -9.00 7.05 6.89
C LEU A 202 -8.32 5.76 6.43
N GLY A 203 -6.99 5.76 6.32
CA GLY A 203 -6.26 4.73 5.60
C GLY A 203 -6.52 4.80 4.08
N LEU A 204 -6.25 3.70 3.37
CA LEU A 204 -6.46 3.66 1.92
C LEU A 204 -7.96 3.52 1.57
N SER A 205 -8.37 4.18 0.51
CA SER A 205 -9.76 4.31 0.11
C SER A 205 -10.15 3.27 -0.94
N ALA A 206 -11.33 2.67 -0.76
CA ALA A 206 -11.99 1.83 -1.75
C ALA A 206 -13.10 2.60 -2.49
N ASP A 207 -13.23 3.90 -2.23
CA ASP A 207 -14.34 4.71 -2.73
C ASP A 207 -13.93 5.47 -3.99
N PRO A 208 -14.64 5.31 -5.14
CA PRO A 208 -14.31 6.00 -6.39
C PRO A 208 -14.12 7.52 -6.22
N GLY A 209 -13.24 8.11 -7.04
CA GLY A 209 -12.91 9.54 -6.98
C GLY A 209 -11.47 9.88 -6.56
N GLY A 210 -10.62 8.88 -6.29
CA GLY A 210 -9.19 9.04 -6.10
C GLY A 210 -8.40 8.58 -7.32
N ILE A 211 -7.70 9.51 -8.00
CA ILE A 211 -7.02 9.26 -9.28
C ILE A 211 -5.58 9.80 -9.22
N PRO A 212 -4.58 9.06 -9.75
CA PRO A 212 -3.18 9.51 -9.72
C PRO A 212 -2.91 10.68 -10.69
N LEU A 213 -1.89 11.47 -10.41
CA LEU A 213 -1.43 12.56 -11.26
C LEU A 213 -0.01 12.26 -11.77
N TYR A 214 0.24 12.48 -13.05
CA TYR A 214 1.49 12.17 -13.74
C TYR A 214 2.09 13.38 -14.46
N LYS A 215 3.42 13.45 -14.49
CA LYS A 215 4.19 14.34 -15.36
C LYS A 215 5.32 13.56 -15.97
N SER A 216 5.53 13.69 -17.28
CA SER A 216 6.65 13.03 -17.98
C SER A 216 6.72 11.52 -17.72
N GLY A 217 5.56 10.85 -17.61
CA GLY A 217 5.48 9.41 -17.36
C GLY A 217 5.72 8.94 -15.93
N VAL A 218 5.98 9.84 -14.97
CA VAL A 218 6.14 9.49 -13.54
C VAL A 218 5.01 10.06 -12.69
N VAL A 219 4.65 9.33 -11.62
CA VAL A 219 3.64 9.77 -10.66
C VAL A 219 4.16 10.97 -9.87
N VAL A 220 3.40 12.05 -9.83
CA VAL A 220 3.71 13.27 -9.08
C VAL A 220 2.74 13.57 -7.94
N GLY A 221 1.63 12.83 -7.86
CA GLY A 221 0.62 13.03 -6.83
C GLY A 221 -0.69 12.30 -7.09
N GLY A 222 -1.76 12.80 -6.47
CA GLY A 222 -3.11 12.30 -6.66
C GLY A 222 -4.15 13.37 -6.37
N ILE A 223 -5.30 13.26 -7.02
CA ILE A 223 -6.50 14.04 -6.73
C ILE A 223 -7.54 13.12 -6.08
N GLY A 224 -8.26 13.63 -5.09
CA GLY A 224 -9.36 12.95 -4.43
C GLY A 224 -10.57 13.86 -4.34
N VAL A 225 -11.74 13.34 -4.68
CA VAL A 225 -12.99 14.10 -4.76
C VAL A 225 -14.11 13.41 -3.99
N LEU A 226 -14.92 14.20 -3.31
CA LEU A 226 -16.14 13.75 -2.61
C LEU A 226 -17.29 14.71 -2.89
N THR A 227 -18.34 14.25 -3.57
CA THR A 227 -19.52 15.04 -3.97
C THR A 227 -20.80 14.63 -3.25
N ASP A 228 -20.95 13.37 -2.87
CA ASP A 228 -22.25 12.79 -2.48
C ASP A 228 -22.41 12.52 -0.97
N GLY A 229 -21.39 12.81 -0.17
CA GLY A 229 -21.40 12.56 1.27
C GLY A 229 -21.32 11.06 1.61
N ILE A 230 -20.72 10.25 0.73
CA ILE A 230 -20.46 8.83 0.95
C ILE A 230 -18.95 8.59 0.86
N TYR A 231 -18.44 7.75 1.75
CA TYR A 231 -17.12 7.15 1.70
C TYR A 231 -17.31 5.63 1.60
N GLY A 232 -17.51 5.14 0.39
CA GLY A 232 -18.05 3.81 0.12
C GLY A 232 -17.09 2.82 -0.53
N VAL A 233 -17.68 1.76 -1.07
CA VAL A 233 -17.00 0.76 -1.88
C VAL A 233 -17.91 0.36 -3.04
N ASP A 234 -17.32 0.26 -4.23
CA ASP A 234 -18.02 -0.23 -5.41
C ASP A 234 -18.04 -1.76 -5.42
N ARG A 235 -19.21 -2.33 -5.08
CA ARG A 235 -19.44 -3.79 -5.08
C ARG A 235 -19.83 -4.35 -6.43
N ARG A 236 -20.11 -3.52 -7.43
CA ARG A 236 -20.62 -3.94 -8.73
C ARG A 236 -19.63 -3.51 -9.81
N ILE A 237 -18.81 -4.46 -10.25
CA ILE A 237 -17.78 -4.19 -11.25
C ILE A 237 -18.18 -4.63 -12.67
N GLY A 238 -19.40 -5.17 -12.82
CA GLY A 238 -19.94 -5.64 -14.10
C GLY A 238 -20.62 -4.54 -14.90
N ASP A 239 -20.99 -3.44 -14.26
CA ASP A 239 -21.52 -2.22 -14.87
C ASP A 239 -20.41 -1.20 -15.13
N PHE A 240 -20.78 -0.14 -15.87
CA PHE A 240 -19.98 1.05 -16.05
C PHE A 240 -20.85 2.24 -15.67
N ASP A 241 -20.60 2.81 -14.51
CA ASP A 241 -21.41 3.90 -13.96
C ASP A 241 -20.90 5.29 -14.39
N SER A 242 -21.64 6.32 -14.01
CA SER A 242 -21.22 7.73 -14.16
C SER A 242 -21.07 8.36 -12.78
N GLU A 243 -20.24 7.76 -11.93
CA GLU A 243 -19.98 8.28 -10.58
C GLU A 243 -19.40 9.70 -10.61
N LEU A 244 -20.03 10.62 -9.86
CA LEU A 244 -19.75 12.05 -9.90
C LEU A 244 -18.39 12.38 -9.30
N ASP A 245 -18.01 11.69 -8.23
CA ASP A 245 -16.69 11.80 -7.61
C ASP A 245 -15.58 11.50 -8.62
N GLU A 246 -15.77 10.44 -9.41
CA GLU A 246 -14.81 10.02 -10.43
C GLU A 246 -14.76 10.99 -11.62
N LEU A 247 -15.91 11.45 -12.12
CA LEU A 247 -15.97 12.39 -13.24
C LEU A 247 -15.33 13.74 -12.90
N VAL A 248 -15.58 14.26 -11.69
CA VAL A 248 -14.98 15.51 -11.21
C VAL A 248 -13.47 15.31 -10.98
N ALA A 249 -13.04 14.18 -10.43
CA ALA A 249 -11.62 13.84 -10.30
C ALA A 249 -10.92 13.73 -11.67
N LEU A 250 -11.59 13.14 -12.65
CA LEU A 250 -11.10 12.99 -14.02
C LEU A 250 -10.93 14.35 -14.70
N ALA A 251 -11.86 15.29 -14.50
CA ALA A 251 -11.69 16.66 -14.98
C ALA A 251 -10.43 17.32 -14.39
N GLY A 252 -10.18 17.16 -13.09
CA GLY A 252 -8.96 17.65 -12.44
C GLY A 252 -7.68 16.94 -12.87
N GLN A 253 -7.76 15.68 -13.32
CA GLN A 253 -6.61 14.96 -13.88
C GLN A 253 -6.19 15.49 -15.26
N PHE A 254 -7.05 16.20 -15.99
CA PHE A 254 -6.78 16.56 -17.38
C PHE A 254 -5.45 17.33 -17.54
N GLY A 255 -4.55 16.80 -18.38
CA GLY A 255 -3.19 17.31 -18.55
C GLY A 255 -2.14 16.68 -17.62
N PHE A 256 -2.57 15.86 -16.66
CA PHE A 256 -1.77 15.10 -15.70
C PHE A 256 -2.12 13.60 -15.70
N GLY A 257 -2.67 13.10 -16.81
CA GLY A 257 -3.02 11.69 -16.96
C GLY A 257 -1.81 10.76 -17.12
N PRO A 258 -1.89 9.50 -16.68
CA PRO A 258 -0.85 8.51 -16.92
C PRO A 258 -0.65 8.21 -18.40
N PRO A 259 0.51 7.66 -18.79
CA PRO A 259 0.65 6.92 -20.05
C PRO A 259 -0.45 5.86 -20.19
N GLY A 260 -1.10 5.83 -21.36
CA GLY A 260 -2.26 4.96 -21.60
C GLY A 260 -1.97 3.46 -21.64
N ASP A 261 -0.70 3.06 -21.58
CA ASP A 261 -0.26 1.68 -21.57
C ASP A 261 -0.11 1.10 -20.15
N ILE A 262 -0.06 1.96 -19.12
CA ILE A 262 0.08 1.55 -17.72
C ILE A 262 -1.20 1.68 -16.89
N VAL A 263 -2.30 2.17 -17.48
CA VAL A 263 -3.61 2.26 -16.79
C VAL A 263 -4.16 0.88 -16.43
N ALA A 264 -4.91 0.82 -15.32
CA ALA A 264 -5.35 -0.43 -14.69
C ALA A 264 -6.03 -1.42 -15.64
N ASN A 265 -6.84 -0.95 -16.60
CA ASN A 265 -7.53 -1.80 -17.58
C ASN A 265 -6.61 -2.43 -18.64
N ARG A 266 -5.32 -2.09 -18.63
CA ARG A 266 -4.26 -2.73 -19.45
C ARG A 266 -3.40 -3.70 -18.65
N ILE A 267 -3.65 -3.84 -17.35
CA ILE A 267 -2.93 -4.74 -16.44
C ILE A 267 -3.80 -5.94 -16.14
N THR A 268 -3.21 -7.13 -16.24
CA THR A 268 -3.91 -8.40 -16.01
C THR A 268 -3.33 -9.16 -14.81
N VAL A 269 -4.20 -9.65 -13.94
CA VAL A 269 -3.87 -10.53 -12.81
C VAL A 269 -4.82 -11.73 -12.86
N GLU A 270 -4.27 -12.95 -12.87
CA GLU A 270 -5.04 -14.19 -13.03
C GLU A 270 -5.97 -14.20 -14.26
N GLY A 271 -5.54 -13.54 -15.36
CA GLY A 271 -6.34 -13.41 -16.58
C GLY A 271 -7.48 -12.39 -16.50
N LYS A 272 -7.62 -11.65 -15.39
CA LYS A 272 -8.61 -10.57 -15.20
C LYS A 272 -7.95 -9.21 -15.32
N THR A 273 -8.66 -8.23 -15.87
CA THR A 273 -8.22 -6.84 -15.92
C THR A 273 -8.73 -6.05 -14.72
N PHE A 274 -7.99 -5.01 -14.34
CA PHE A 274 -8.44 -4.07 -13.30
C PHE A 274 -9.29 -2.93 -13.88
N ARG A 275 -10.16 -2.35 -13.05
CA ARG A 275 -10.89 -1.11 -13.36
C ARG A 275 -10.00 0.09 -13.10
N TYR A 276 -9.99 1.07 -14.02
CA TYR A 276 -9.30 2.35 -13.83
C TYR A 276 -10.32 3.44 -13.49
N THR A 277 -11.00 3.97 -14.49
CA THR A 277 -12.23 4.77 -14.36
C THR A 277 -13.26 4.16 -15.30
N ASP A 278 -14.54 4.33 -14.98
CA ASP A 278 -15.65 3.80 -15.78
C ASP A 278 -16.01 4.73 -16.93
N ARG A 279 -15.57 5.97 -16.83
CA ARG A 279 -15.72 7.03 -17.82
C ARG A 279 -14.36 7.60 -18.22
N ASP A 280 -14.33 8.21 -19.39
CA ASP A 280 -13.15 8.88 -19.95
C ASP A 280 -13.41 10.39 -20.12
N TYR A 281 -12.43 11.12 -20.64
CA TYR A 281 -12.51 12.57 -20.82
C TYR A 281 -13.67 13.00 -21.76
N SER A 282 -14.18 12.12 -22.62
CA SER A 282 -15.32 12.43 -23.49
C SER A 282 -16.65 12.49 -22.73
N SER A 283 -16.69 11.93 -21.51
CA SER A 283 -17.86 11.95 -20.64
C SER A 283 -17.97 13.21 -19.78
N LEU A 284 -16.98 14.11 -19.86
CA LEU A 284 -16.98 15.37 -19.13
C LEU A 284 -18.02 16.35 -19.68
N ALA A 285 -18.69 17.07 -18.80
CA ALA A 285 -19.68 18.09 -19.15
C ALA A 285 -19.02 19.42 -19.54
N THR A 286 -17.76 19.60 -19.14
CA THR A 286 -16.95 20.77 -19.46
C THR A 286 -15.76 20.40 -20.34
N ASN A 287 -15.19 21.41 -21.00
CA ASN A 287 -13.87 21.30 -21.61
C ASN A 287 -12.82 21.78 -20.57
N PRO A 288 -11.97 20.90 -20.01
CA PRO A 288 -11.01 21.29 -18.96
C PRO A 288 -9.95 22.30 -19.43
N THR A 289 -9.73 22.46 -20.73
CA THR A 289 -8.82 23.50 -21.27
C THR A 289 -9.40 24.91 -21.14
N LEU A 290 -10.72 25.03 -21.00
CA LEU A 290 -11.46 26.28 -20.85
C LEU A 290 -11.90 26.52 -19.39
N ALA A 291 -11.36 25.77 -18.44
CA ALA A 291 -11.65 25.97 -17.03
C ALA A 291 -11.26 27.40 -16.61
N PRO A 292 -12.08 28.09 -15.80
CA PRO A 292 -11.74 29.41 -15.29
C PRO A 292 -10.45 29.37 -14.46
N ALA A 293 -9.74 30.48 -14.40
CA ALA A 293 -8.56 30.59 -13.54
C ALA A 293 -8.95 30.37 -12.06
N PHE A 294 -8.04 29.83 -11.26
CA PHE A 294 -8.32 29.53 -9.84
C PHE A 294 -8.83 30.75 -9.04
N GLY A 295 -8.31 31.94 -9.33
CA GLY A 295 -8.77 33.19 -8.68
C GLY A 295 -10.23 33.55 -8.97
N ALA A 296 -10.83 33.02 -10.03
CA ALA A 296 -12.24 33.22 -10.36
C ALA A 296 -13.18 32.21 -9.68
N VAL A 297 -12.64 31.12 -9.12
CA VAL A 297 -13.43 30.12 -8.37
C VAL A 297 -13.23 30.24 -6.87
N ASN A 298 -12.03 30.61 -6.39
CA ASN A 298 -11.74 30.75 -4.98
C ASN A 298 -12.40 32.00 -4.39
N GLY A 299 -13.16 31.81 -3.30
CA GLY A 299 -14.01 32.85 -2.71
C GLY A 299 -15.35 33.07 -3.43
N VAL A 300 -15.58 32.40 -4.57
CA VAL A 300 -16.80 32.53 -5.38
C VAL A 300 -17.61 31.24 -5.37
N LEU A 301 -17.01 30.14 -5.83
CA LEU A 301 -17.65 28.82 -5.89
C LEU A 301 -17.31 27.92 -4.68
N GLY A 302 -16.43 28.38 -3.81
CA GLY A 302 -15.96 27.66 -2.63
C GLY A 302 -14.73 28.33 -2.04
N THR A 303 -14.13 27.70 -1.03
CA THR A 303 -12.95 28.22 -0.35
C THR A 303 -11.94 27.12 -0.05
N LEU A 304 -10.66 27.51 0.01
CA LEU A 304 -9.61 26.65 0.54
C LEU A 304 -9.86 26.34 2.02
N GLN A 305 -9.56 25.10 2.41
CA GLN A 305 -9.75 24.61 3.76
C GLN A 305 -8.42 24.42 4.47
N ASN A 306 -8.39 24.77 5.75
CA ASN A 306 -7.33 24.33 6.65
C ASN A 306 -7.76 23.04 7.34
N VAL A 307 -7.06 21.95 7.11
CA VAL A 307 -7.35 20.63 7.69
C VAL A 307 -6.37 20.35 8.83
N ARG A 308 -6.91 20.31 10.05
CA ARG A 308 -6.14 20.12 11.27
C ARG A 308 -5.33 18.81 11.20
N GLY A 309 -4.02 18.91 11.42
CA GLY A 309 -3.10 17.77 11.37
C GLY A 309 -2.64 17.36 9.97
N TYR A 310 -3.00 18.12 8.92
CA TYR A 310 -2.66 17.86 7.52
C TYR A 310 -2.16 19.09 6.76
N THR A 311 -2.59 20.30 7.13
CA THR A 311 -2.15 21.56 6.53
C THR A 311 -1.85 22.61 7.60
N ALA A 312 -1.02 23.61 7.25
CA ALA A 312 -0.73 24.75 8.14
C ALA A 312 -1.76 25.88 8.02
N ALA A 313 -2.32 26.06 6.83
CA ALA A 313 -3.24 27.14 6.51
C ALA A 313 -4.14 26.72 5.34
N ALA A 314 -5.22 27.46 5.13
CA ALA A 314 -6.08 27.37 3.95
C ALA A 314 -5.38 27.98 2.73
N ALA A 315 -4.34 27.30 2.23
CA ALA A 315 -3.48 27.78 1.16
C ALA A 315 -3.05 26.64 0.22
N ILE A 316 -2.70 26.99 -1.02
CA ILE A 316 -2.08 26.06 -1.96
C ILE A 316 -0.56 26.12 -1.80
N THR A 317 0.08 24.95 -1.76
CA THR A 317 1.54 24.79 -1.71
C THR A 317 2.06 23.99 -2.91
N ALA A 318 3.36 24.15 -3.21
CA ALA A 318 4.01 23.29 -4.19
C ALA A 318 4.35 21.92 -3.58
N GLY A 319 4.31 20.88 -4.41
CA GLY A 319 4.76 19.54 -4.03
C GLY A 319 6.27 19.42 -3.99
N VAL A 320 6.76 18.33 -3.41
CA VAL A 320 8.20 18.01 -3.41
C VAL A 320 8.52 16.91 -4.41
N ALA A 321 9.71 16.99 -5.00
CA ALA A 321 10.13 16.00 -5.99
C ALA A 321 10.53 14.69 -5.31
N TYR A 322 9.89 13.58 -5.73
CA TYR A 322 10.20 12.25 -5.23
C TYR A 322 11.64 11.84 -5.56
N GLY A 323 12.33 11.22 -4.59
CA GLY A 323 13.75 10.87 -4.70
C GLY A 323 14.71 11.95 -4.23
N THR A 324 14.19 13.02 -3.60
CA THR A 324 14.97 14.06 -2.90
C THR A 324 14.80 13.94 -1.38
N ALA A 325 15.74 14.50 -0.61
CA ALA A 325 15.63 14.57 0.86
C ALA A 325 14.28 15.15 1.31
N ALA A 326 13.81 16.20 0.63
CA ALA A 326 12.54 16.87 0.93
C ALA A 326 11.32 15.95 0.82
N SER A 327 11.37 14.91 -0.02
CA SER A 327 10.33 13.89 -0.15
C SER A 327 10.38 12.82 0.95
N GLY A 328 11.47 12.75 1.72
CA GLY A 328 11.73 11.68 2.66
C GLY A 328 12.23 10.39 2.01
N PHE A 329 12.49 10.39 0.69
CA PHE A 329 13.05 9.26 -0.03
C PHE A 329 14.26 9.67 -0.86
N MET A 330 15.35 8.92 -0.76
CA MET A 330 16.58 9.23 -1.49
C MET A 330 17.26 7.94 -1.94
N LEU A 331 17.98 7.99 -3.06
CA LEU A 331 18.87 6.92 -3.48
C LEU A 331 19.89 6.60 -2.37
N ALA A 332 20.03 5.32 -2.04
CA ALA A 332 21.01 4.87 -1.06
C ALA A 332 22.44 5.18 -1.54
N PRO A 333 23.35 5.59 -0.65
CA PRO A 333 24.76 5.72 -0.97
C PRO A 333 25.33 4.42 -1.57
N ALA A 334 26.32 4.56 -2.45
CA ALA A 334 26.99 3.40 -3.03
C ALA A 334 27.56 2.48 -1.93
N GLY A 335 27.32 1.18 -2.05
CA GLY A 335 27.80 0.19 -1.09
C GLY A 335 26.89 -0.05 0.12
N THR A 336 25.83 0.74 0.34
CA THR A 336 24.86 0.46 1.42
C THR A 336 24.19 -0.91 1.23
N PHE A 337 23.81 -1.24 -0.01
CA PHE A 337 23.34 -2.56 -0.40
C PHE A 337 24.13 -3.01 -1.64
N PRO A 338 25.21 -3.80 -1.46
CA PRO A 338 26.12 -4.14 -2.54
C PRO A 338 25.42 -4.71 -3.79
N GLY A 339 25.67 -4.10 -4.94
CA GLY A 339 25.13 -4.53 -6.24
C GLY A 339 23.65 -4.18 -6.50
N GLN A 340 22.99 -3.47 -5.59
CA GLN A 340 21.56 -3.14 -5.68
C GLN A 340 21.33 -1.63 -5.80
N THR A 341 20.34 -1.24 -6.61
CA THR A 341 19.79 0.12 -6.62
C THR A 341 18.61 0.18 -5.66
N ALA A 342 18.77 0.87 -4.54
CA ALA A 342 17.75 0.99 -3.51
C ALA A 342 17.57 2.44 -3.05
N PHE A 343 16.39 2.74 -2.55
CA PHE A 343 16.05 4.00 -1.89
C PHE A 343 15.95 3.78 -0.38
N LEU A 344 16.36 4.80 0.37
CA LEU A 344 16.25 4.91 1.81
C LEU A 344 15.10 5.85 2.18
N LEU A 345 14.57 5.67 3.38
CA LEU A 345 13.73 6.66 4.03
C LEU A 345 14.64 7.60 4.81
N VAL A 346 14.58 8.90 4.50
CA VAL A 346 15.47 9.91 5.07
C VAL A 346 14.71 11.02 5.77
N ASP A 347 15.37 11.72 6.67
CA ASP A 347 14.87 12.97 7.24
C ASP A 347 15.22 14.19 6.36
N SER A 348 14.91 15.39 6.84
CA SER A 348 15.20 16.65 6.13
C SER A 348 16.69 16.94 5.93
N THR A 349 17.57 16.29 6.68
CA THR A 349 19.03 16.38 6.51
C THR A 349 19.59 15.35 5.54
N GLY A 350 18.75 14.40 5.08
CA GLY A 350 19.17 13.27 4.26
C GLY A 350 19.71 12.09 5.07
N ALA A 351 19.61 12.13 6.41
CA ALA A 351 20.02 11.02 7.25
C ALA A 351 19.00 9.88 7.17
N ASN A 352 19.49 8.63 7.06
CA ASN A 352 18.63 7.45 7.04
C ASN A 352 17.88 7.32 8.38
N ARG A 353 16.54 7.26 8.31
CA ARG A 353 15.67 7.08 9.48
C ARG A 353 15.67 5.66 10.02
N TYR A 354 15.96 4.68 9.17
CA TYR A 354 15.91 3.25 9.50
C TYR A 354 17.17 2.54 9.00
N PRO A 355 18.37 2.94 9.47
CA PRO A 355 19.60 2.23 9.15
C PRO A 355 19.57 0.82 9.75
N ALA A 356 20.25 -0.12 9.08
CA ALA A 356 20.41 -1.47 9.60
C ALA A 356 21.03 -1.44 11.01
N SER A 357 20.34 -1.99 11.98
CA SER A 357 20.72 -1.99 13.40
C SER A 357 20.60 -3.40 14.00
N ALA A 358 21.22 -3.60 15.17
CA ALA A 358 21.03 -4.83 15.93
C ALA A 358 19.66 -4.83 16.62
N GLY A 359 19.09 -6.03 16.81
CA GLY A 359 17.84 -6.24 17.52
C GLY A 359 17.87 -5.70 18.94
N THR A 360 16.75 -5.16 19.41
CA THR A 360 16.62 -4.70 20.81
C THR A 360 16.70 -5.85 21.81
N ASP A 361 16.45 -7.07 21.34
CA ASP A 361 16.60 -8.34 22.04
C ASP A 361 17.98 -9.00 21.83
N GLY A 362 18.86 -8.38 21.05
CA GLY A 362 20.19 -8.91 20.70
C GLY A 362 20.18 -10.11 19.74
N ASN A 363 19.01 -10.47 19.19
CA ASN A 363 18.88 -11.69 18.39
C ASN A 363 19.36 -11.53 16.95
N LEU A 364 19.29 -10.33 16.38
CA LEU A 364 19.79 -10.02 15.04
C LEU A 364 20.89 -8.97 15.10
N THR A 365 21.89 -9.09 14.24
CA THR A 365 22.96 -8.09 14.08
C THR A 365 22.67 -7.13 12.93
N ALA A 366 23.27 -5.94 12.95
CA ALA A 366 23.15 -4.97 11.85
C ALA A 366 23.67 -5.54 10.51
N ALA A 367 24.68 -6.40 10.53
CA ALA A 367 25.20 -7.07 9.34
C ALA A 367 24.20 -8.08 8.76
N GLU A 368 23.55 -8.88 9.61
CA GLU A 368 22.47 -9.78 9.19
C GLU A 368 21.30 -8.99 8.58
N VAL A 369 20.90 -7.88 9.19
CA VAL A 369 19.82 -7.01 8.67
C VAL A 369 20.19 -6.42 7.31
N THR A 370 21.41 -5.92 7.15
CA THR A 370 21.90 -5.39 5.85
C THR A 370 21.84 -6.46 4.76
N GLN A 371 22.28 -7.69 5.07
CA GLN A 371 22.27 -8.79 4.12
C GLN A 371 20.86 -9.30 3.81
N LEU A 372 19.95 -9.33 4.79
CA LEU A 372 18.53 -9.67 4.57
C LEU A 372 17.90 -8.74 3.54
N ILE A 373 18.07 -7.42 3.72
CA ILE A 373 17.56 -6.41 2.80
C ILE A 373 18.24 -6.55 1.43
N THR A 374 19.56 -6.72 1.39
CA THR A 374 20.32 -6.88 0.14
C THR A 374 19.82 -8.09 -0.66
N SER A 375 19.66 -9.24 -0.02
CA SER A 375 19.16 -10.47 -0.64
C SER A 375 17.73 -10.33 -1.13
N ALA A 376 16.86 -9.68 -0.37
CA ALA A 376 15.47 -9.44 -0.79
C ALA A 376 15.41 -8.52 -2.03
N ILE A 377 16.19 -7.44 -2.05
CA ILE A 377 16.24 -6.55 -3.22
C ILE A 377 16.84 -7.27 -4.44
N ASP A 378 17.81 -8.17 -4.26
CA ASP A 378 18.32 -8.98 -5.36
C ASP A 378 17.25 -9.89 -5.98
N VAL A 379 16.43 -10.54 -5.13
CA VAL A 379 15.30 -11.35 -5.61
C VAL A 379 14.31 -10.47 -6.37
N ALA A 380 14.00 -9.27 -5.87
CA ALA A 380 13.11 -8.33 -6.56
C ALA A 380 13.68 -7.88 -7.92
N ARG A 381 14.98 -7.56 -7.97
CA ARG A 381 15.69 -7.15 -9.19
C ARG A 381 15.65 -8.22 -10.28
N ARG A 382 15.74 -9.49 -9.88
CA ARG A 382 15.68 -10.63 -10.80
C ARG A 382 14.25 -11.06 -11.13
N GLY A 383 13.30 -10.77 -10.25
CA GLY A 383 11.92 -11.21 -10.37
C GLY A 383 11.12 -10.40 -11.38
N ARG A 384 10.08 -11.04 -11.93
CA ARG A 384 9.13 -10.45 -12.88
C ARG A 384 7.99 -9.81 -12.13
N ALA A 385 7.77 -8.53 -12.38
CA ALA A 385 6.65 -7.79 -11.84
C ALA A 385 5.31 -8.28 -12.39
N GLN A 386 4.28 -8.34 -11.52
CA GLN A 386 2.94 -8.77 -11.91
C GLN A 386 2.11 -7.63 -12.50
N ILE A 387 2.18 -6.45 -11.87
CA ILE A 387 1.26 -5.34 -12.17
C ILE A 387 1.89 -4.25 -13.02
N ARG A 388 3.04 -4.50 -13.64
CA ARG A 388 3.81 -3.46 -14.35
C ARG A 388 3.81 -3.65 -15.85
N ARG A 389 3.81 -2.53 -16.58
CA ARG A 389 4.15 -2.48 -18.00
C ARG A 389 5.37 -1.56 -18.23
N PRO A 390 6.27 -1.88 -19.18
CA PRO A 390 6.24 -3.06 -20.05
C PRO A 390 6.39 -4.37 -19.27
N LEU A 391 5.84 -5.45 -19.82
CA LEU A 391 6.01 -6.79 -19.24
C LEU A 391 7.50 -7.13 -19.13
N ASP A 392 7.83 -8.05 -18.24
CA ASP A 392 9.22 -8.45 -17.95
C ASP A 392 10.06 -7.36 -17.26
N SER A 393 9.42 -6.31 -16.75
CA SER A 393 10.05 -5.36 -15.83
C SER A 393 10.41 -6.03 -14.49
N PRO A 394 11.54 -5.64 -13.87
CA PRO A 394 11.90 -6.05 -12.51
C PRO A 394 10.84 -5.68 -11.48
N ILE A 395 10.69 -6.52 -10.44
CA ILE A 395 9.78 -6.27 -9.32
C ILE A 395 10.21 -5.02 -8.55
N GLN A 396 9.27 -4.18 -8.16
CA GLN A 396 9.44 -3.00 -7.34
C GLN A 396 8.67 -3.13 -6.01
N VAL A 397 9.36 -3.04 -4.88
CA VAL A 397 8.85 -3.32 -3.52
C VAL A 397 9.53 -2.47 -2.45
N THR A 398 8.92 -2.41 -1.27
CA THR A 398 9.60 -2.06 -0.01
C THR A 398 9.85 -3.32 0.83
N VAL A 399 10.99 -3.37 1.50
CA VAL A 399 11.41 -4.44 2.41
C VAL A 399 11.61 -3.85 3.81
N SER A 400 11.04 -4.51 4.82
CA SER A 400 11.17 -4.15 6.24
C SER A 400 11.62 -5.34 7.06
N ILE A 401 12.55 -5.11 7.99
CA ILE A 401 13.02 -6.10 8.97
C ILE A 401 12.69 -5.61 10.37
N VAL A 402 12.13 -6.49 11.20
CA VAL A 402 11.84 -6.22 12.61
C VAL A 402 12.39 -7.30 13.53
N ASP A 403 12.67 -6.96 14.79
CA ASP A 403 12.96 -7.93 15.84
C ASP A 403 11.69 -8.52 16.48
N THR A 404 11.86 -9.37 17.50
CA THR A 404 10.72 -10.01 18.18
C THR A 404 9.86 -9.01 18.98
N ASN A 405 10.40 -7.85 19.36
CA ASN A 405 9.70 -6.75 20.03
C ASN A 405 8.98 -5.81 19.05
N GLY A 406 9.06 -6.08 17.74
CA GLY A 406 8.46 -5.23 16.71
C GLY A 406 9.25 -3.96 16.40
N ALA A 407 10.49 -3.85 16.90
CA ALA A 407 11.36 -2.71 16.59
C ALA A 407 11.82 -2.78 15.13
N ILE A 408 11.83 -1.64 14.44
CA ILE A 408 12.31 -1.55 13.07
C ILE A 408 13.84 -1.65 13.09
N LEU A 409 14.40 -2.70 12.48
CA LEU A 409 15.85 -2.90 12.41
C LEU A 409 16.44 -2.36 11.12
N GLY A 410 15.65 -2.25 10.06
CA GLY A 410 16.12 -1.70 8.80
C GLY A 410 15.02 -1.71 7.74
N MET A 411 15.08 -0.73 6.84
CA MET A 411 14.17 -0.63 5.71
C MET A 411 14.88 -0.13 4.46
N ALA A 412 14.49 -0.68 3.32
CA ALA A 412 14.86 -0.13 2.03
C ALA A 412 13.80 -0.50 0.99
N ARG A 413 13.81 0.23 -0.12
CA ARG A 413 12.84 0.02 -1.20
C ARG A 413 13.52 0.08 -2.54
N THR A 414 12.94 -0.57 -3.52
CA THR A 414 13.32 -0.33 -4.92
C THR A 414 12.81 1.07 -5.34
N PRO A 415 13.48 1.76 -6.28
CA PRO A 415 13.23 3.18 -6.57
C PRO A 415 11.80 3.54 -6.98
N ASP A 416 11.06 2.65 -7.64
CA ASP A 416 9.72 2.92 -8.18
C ASP A 416 8.63 2.02 -7.56
N GLY A 417 8.89 1.46 -6.37
CA GLY A 417 7.88 0.71 -5.63
C GLY A 417 6.66 1.60 -5.32
N PRO A 418 5.42 1.08 -5.38
CA PRO A 418 4.26 1.81 -4.86
C PRO A 418 4.46 2.24 -3.40
N ILE A 419 4.12 3.49 -3.06
CA ILE A 419 4.45 4.05 -1.72
C ILE A 419 3.63 3.38 -0.62
N PHE A 420 2.41 2.90 -0.92
CA PHE A 420 1.60 2.18 0.06
C PHE A 420 2.36 1.02 0.71
N GLY A 421 3.22 0.36 -0.08
CA GLY A 421 4.05 -0.77 0.35
C GLY A 421 5.03 -0.44 1.47
N THR A 422 5.29 0.84 1.74
CA THR A 422 6.23 1.27 2.78
C THR A 422 5.74 0.88 4.17
N ASP A 423 4.55 1.34 4.56
CA ASP A 423 3.94 1.02 5.86
C ASP A 423 3.44 -0.44 5.88
N VAL A 424 2.89 -0.92 4.75
CA VAL A 424 2.42 -2.30 4.62
C VAL A 424 3.55 -3.31 4.83
N SER A 425 4.72 -3.12 4.23
CA SER A 425 5.84 -4.05 4.43
C SER A 425 6.24 -4.17 5.91
N LEU A 426 6.14 -3.07 6.67
CA LEU A 426 6.38 -3.07 8.10
C LEU A 426 5.28 -3.77 8.89
N GLN A 427 4.00 -3.50 8.58
CA GLN A 427 2.87 -4.22 9.19
C GLN A 427 2.99 -5.73 8.96
N LYS A 428 3.37 -6.13 7.73
CA LYS A 428 3.59 -7.53 7.36
C LYS A 428 4.73 -8.16 8.17
N ALA A 429 5.87 -7.47 8.28
CA ALA A 429 7.01 -7.94 9.07
C ALA A 429 6.66 -8.15 10.55
N ARG A 430 5.96 -7.17 11.14
CA ARG A 430 5.47 -7.24 12.53
C ARG A 430 4.42 -8.30 12.72
N THR A 431 3.53 -8.50 11.76
CA THR A 431 2.50 -9.54 11.84
C THR A 431 3.14 -10.91 11.92
N ALA A 432 3.99 -11.29 10.95
CA ALA A 432 4.67 -12.58 10.96
C ALA A 432 5.51 -12.82 12.22
N ALA A 433 6.25 -11.81 12.69
CA ALA A 433 7.01 -11.88 13.93
C ALA A 433 6.09 -12.06 15.14
N PHE A 434 5.00 -11.29 15.23
CA PHE A 434 4.08 -11.31 16.36
C PHE A 434 3.31 -12.63 16.43
N VAL A 435 2.60 -13.03 15.37
CA VAL A 435 1.73 -14.22 15.42
C VAL A 435 2.51 -15.54 15.56
N SER A 436 3.81 -15.55 15.23
CA SER A 436 4.71 -16.69 15.47
C SER A 436 5.34 -16.68 16.86
N ASN A 437 5.18 -15.60 17.62
CA ASN A 437 5.75 -15.45 18.95
C ASN A 437 4.87 -16.15 19.99
N THR A 438 5.49 -16.91 20.91
CA THR A 438 4.78 -17.63 21.97
C THR A 438 4.10 -16.71 22.99
N VAL A 439 4.38 -15.40 22.97
CA VAL A 439 3.67 -14.42 23.81
C VAL A 439 2.44 -13.82 23.15
N ALA A 440 2.19 -14.07 21.86
CA ALA A 440 1.11 -13.41 21.11
C ALA A 440 -0.27 -13.61 21.72
N GLY A 441 -0.56 -14.83 22.18
CA GLY A 441 -1.82 -15.12 22.87
C GLY A 441 -1.95 -14.37 24.20
N ALA A 442 -0.85 -14.15 24.93
CA ALA A 442 -0.86 -13.39 26.18
C ALA A 442 -1.06 -11.89 25.91
N ASP A 443 -0.35 -11.33 24.92
CA ASP A 443 -0.47 -9.92 24.54
C ASP A 443 -1.90 -9.59 24.08
N LEU A 444 -2.51 -10.43 23.23
CA LEU A 444 -3.89 -10.26 22.81
C LEU A 444 -4.90 -10.42 23.96
N ASN A 445 -4.65 -11.34 24.90
CA ASN A 445 -5.54 -11.48 26.06
C ASN A 445 -5.46 -10.32 27.04
N ALA A 446 -4.31 -9.63 27.10
CA ALA A 446 -4.10 -8.45 27.93
C ALA A 446 -4.61 -7.15 27.27
N GLY A 447 -4.85 -7.16 25.96
CA GLY A 447 -5.41 -6.02 25.23
C GLY A 447 -6.82 -5.66 25.73
N PRO A 448 -7.13 -4.37 25.93
CA PRO A 448 -8.45 -3.93 26.35
C PRO A 448 -9.51 -4.18 25.28
N ALA A 449 -10.78 -4.17 25.68
CA ALA A 449 -11.87 -4.08 24.71
C ALA A 449 -11.86 -2.70 24.04
N ASN A 450 -12.07 -2.68 22.74
CA ASN A 450 -12.13 -1.43 21.98
C ASN A 450 -13.39 -0.61 22.29
N THR A 451 -13.51 0.56 21.67
CA THR A 451 -14.62 1.52 21.84
C THR A 451 -16.01 0.89 21.64
N PHE A 452 -16.14 -0.19 20.87
CA PHE A 452 -17.40 -0.92 20.65
C PHE A 452 -17.54 -2.20 21.48
N GLY A 453 -16.67 -2.41 22.47
CA GLY A 453 -16.72 -3.53 23.42
C GLY A 453 -16.15 -4.84 22.88
N VAL A 454 -15.41 -4.82 21.77
CA VAL A 454 -14.77 -6.03 21.22
C VAL A 454 -13.38 -6.18 21.82
N ALA A 455 -13.17 -7.25 22.60
CA ALA A 455 -11.88 -7.57 23.20
C ALA A 455 -11.03 -8.46 22.28
N PRO A 456 -9.71 -8.19 22.09
CA PRO A 456 -8.83 -9.06 21.32
C PRO A 456 -8.74 -10.50 21.85
N SER A 457 -8.99 -10.70 23.15
CA SER A 457 -9.11 -12.03 23.79
C SER A 457 -10.22 -12.92 23.19
N SER A 458 -11.28 -12.33 22.63
CA SER A 458 -12.34 -13.08 21.95
C SER A 458 -11.82 -13.78 20.69
N TYR A 459 -10.94 -13.13 19.94
CA TYR A 459 -10.27 -13.70 18.77
C TYR A 459 -9.28 -14.81 19.14
N VAL A 460 -8.57 -14.68 20.27
CA VAL A 460 -7.70 -15.75 20.79
C VAL A 460 -8.52 -17.00 21.09
N THR A 461 -9.68 -16.82 21.73
CA THR A 461 -10.60 -17.92 22.06
C THR A 461 -11.13 -18.57 20.78
N ALA A 462 -11.63 -17.76 19.83
CA ALA A 462 -12.13 -18.25 18.55
C ALA A 462 -11.06 -19.03 17.77
N LEU A 463 -9.83 -18.53 17.72
CA LEU A 463 -8.72 -19.19 17.04
C LEU A 463 -8.37 -20.53 17.68
N ARG A 464 -8.26 -20.60 19.02
CA ARG A 464 -7.97 -21.83 19.75
C ARG A 464 -9.03 -22.90 19.52
N THR A 465 -10.30 -22.52 19.57
CA THR A 465 -11.41 -23.41 19.24
C THR A 465 -11.35 -23.88 17.79
N PHE A 466 -11.13 -22.96 16.86
CA PHE A 466 -11.10 -23.25 15.43
C PHE A 466 -9.96 -24.20 15.03
N LEU A 467 -8.79 -24.04 15.64
CA LEU A 467 -7.64 -24.93 15.43
C LEU A 467 -7.72 -26.23 16.24
N GLY A 468 -8.67 -26.36 17.17
CA GLY A 468 -8.73 -27.49 18.11
C GLY A 468 -7.50 -27.55 19.03
N ASN A 469 -6.87 -26.40 19.30
CA ASN A 469 -5.62 -26.31 20.06
C ASN A 469 -5.72 -25.20 21.12
N PRO A 470 -5.81 -25.55 22.42
CA PRO A 470 -5.91 -24.56 23.50
C PRO A 470 -4.65 -23.72 23.68
N ASN A 471 -3.51 -24.16 23.12
CA ASN A 471 -2.23 -23.47 23.20
C ASN A 471 -1.89 -22.67 21.94
N ALA A 472 -2.81 -22.55 20.97
CA ALA A 472 -2.57 -21.71 19.78
C ALA A 472 -2.18 -20.28 20.21
N LEU A 473 -1.20 -19.71 19.49
CA LEU A 473 -0.49 -18.44 19.81
C LEU A 473 0.42 -18.49 21.05
N ALA A 474 0.67 -19.69 21.59
CA ALA A 474 1.66 -19.97 22.63
C ALA A 474 2.46 -21.26 22.33
N ASP A 475 2.14 -21.94 21.23
CA ASP A 475 2.66 -23.25 20.83
C ASP A 475 3.87 -23.19 19.89
N GLY A 476 4.26 -21.98 19.45
CA GLY A 476 5.44 -21.76 18.61
C GLY A 476 5.24 -22.12 17.14
N VAL A 477 3.99 -22.28 16.68
CA VAL A 477 3.70 -22.45 15.25
C VAL A 477 4.13 -21.18 14.50
N ALA A 478 4.90 -21.37 13.44
CA ALA A 478 5.36 -20.28 12.58
C ALA A 478 4.28 -19.92 11.56
N PHE A 479 3.78 -18.69 11.62
CA PHE A 479 2.78 -18.15 10.70
C PHE A 479 3.42 -17.11 9.77
N ALA A 480 3.11 -17.21 8.48
CA ALA A 480 3.30 -16.15 7.50
C ALA A 480 1.99 -15.37 7.31
N ASP A 481 2.03 -14.17 6.73
CA ASP A 481 0.79 -13.42 6.47
C ASP A 481 -0.17 -14.15 5.55
N ARG A 482 0.31 -15.05 4.67
CA ARG A 482 -0.60 -15.88 3.87
C ARG A 482 -1.44 -16.82 4.75
N SER A 483 -0.86 -17.37 5.80
CA SER A 483 -1.55 -18.26 6.75
C SER A 483 -2.53 -17.46 7.60
N GLY A 484 -2.07 -16.32 8.16
CA GLY A 484 -2.94 -15.39 8.90
C GLY A 484 -4.08 -14.87 8.03
N GLY A 485 -3.78 -14.51 6.79
CA GLY A 485 -4.75 -14.10 5.80
C GLY A 485 -5.79 -15.16 5.47
N ASN A 486 -5.46 -16.45 5.47
CA ASN A 486 -6.47 -17.51 5.35
C ASN A 486 -7.43 -17.49 6.55
N LEU A 487 -6.93 -17.30 7.76
CA LEU A 487 -7.74 -17.23 8.99
C LEU A 487 -8.54 -15.93 9.14
N SER A 488 -8.21 -14.90 8.36
CA SER A 488 -8.88 -13.59 8.34
C SER A 488 -9.86 -13.42 7.18
N ARG A 489 -10.28 -14.51 6.53
CA ARG A 489 -11.24 -14.46 5.42
C ARG A 489 -12.70 -14.50 5.90
N PRO A 490 -13.62 -13.79 5.21
CA PRO A 490 -15.06 -13.93 5.46
C PRO A 490 -15.61 -15.30 5.02
N PHE A 491 -14.83 -16.06 4.25
CA PHE A 491 -15.08 -17.46 3.88
C PHE A 491 -13.82 -18.29 4.17
N PHE A 492 -13.95 -19.35 4.97
CA PHE A 492 -12.89 -20.32 5.21
C PHE A 492 -13.32 -21.74 4.77
N PRO A 493 -12.57 -22.41 3.88
CA PRO A 493 -11.40 -21.90 3.17
C PRO A 493 -11.75 -20.81 2.15
N ASP A 494 -10.75 -20.00 1.81
CA ASP A 494 -10.93 -18.89 0.87
C ASP A 494 -11.47 -19.39 -0.48
N GLY A 495 -12.39 -18.64 -1.07
CA GLY A 495 -13.05 -18.97 -2.32
C GLY A 495 -14.10 -20.07 -2.26
N VAL A 496 -14.53 -20.51 -1.06
CA VAL A 496 -15.72 -21.36 -0.90
C VAL A 496 -16.87 -20.51 -0.36
N ASN A 497 -17.66 -19.91 -1.26
CA ASN A 497 -18.79 -19.06 -0.86
C ASN A 497 -19.81 -19.84 -0.03
N GLY A 498 -20.33 -19.19 1.01
CA GLY A 498 -21.26 -19.80 1.97
C GLY A 498 -20.60 -20.59 3.09
N ALA A 499 -19.28 -20.82 3.04
CA ALA A 499 -18.55 -21.36 4.17
C ALA A 499 -18.51 -20.37 5.35
N PRO A 500 -18.38 -20.84 6.61
CA PRO A 500 -18.16 -19.97 7.76
C PRO A 500 -16.90 -19.10 7.60
N ASN A 501 -16.83 -17.98 8.33
CA ASN A 501 -15.65 -17.14 8.34
C ASN A 501 -14.47 -17.81 9.08
N GLY A 502 -13.26 -17.37 8.77
CA GLY A 502 -12.09 -17.68 9.57
C GLY A 502 -12.15 -17.01 10.95
N PRO A 503 -11.42 -17.54 11.95
CA PRO A 503 -11.56 -17.12 13.35
C PRO A 503 -11.07 -15.70 13.64
N LEU A 504 -10.31 -15.08 12.73
CA LEU A 504 -9.81 -13.71 12.85
C LEU A 504 -10.63 -12.71 12.03
N SER A 505 -11.62 -13.19 11.30
CA SER A 505 -12.53 -12.40 10.46
C SER A 505 -13.86 -12.19 11.15
N GLN A 506 -14.53 -11.11 10.80
CA GLN A 506 -15.98 -11.01 11.01
C GLN A 506 -16.76 -11.99 10.11
N PRO A 507 -17.95 -12.45 10.53
CA PRO A 507 -18.84 -13.23 9.67
C PRO A 507 -19.32 -12.38 8.50
N LEU A 508 -19.60 -13.05 7.35
CA LEU A 508 -19.95 -12.34 6.13
C LEU A 508 -21.07 -11.34 6.35
N ALA A 509 -22.09 -11.58 7.19
CA ALA A 509 -23.22 -10.67 7.39
C ALA A 509 -22.85 -9.23 7.80
N ILE A 510 -21.72 -9.05 8.51
CA ILE A 510 -21.24 -7.73 8.98
C ILE A 510 -19.85 -7.37 8.44
N TRP A 511 -19.13 -8.33 7.86
CA TRP A 511 -17.83 -8.10 7.25
C TRP A 511 -17.89 -7.04 6.14
N SER A 512 -16.93 -6.14 6.07
CA SER A 512 -16.77 -5.28 4.90
C SER A 512 -15.29 -5.01 4.67
N PRO A 513 -14.93 -4.42 3.53
CA PRO A 513 -13.58 -3.90 3.34
C PRO A 513 -13.20 -2.82 4.37
N PHE A 514 -14.18 -2.25 5.09
CA PHE A 514 -14.02 -1.33 6.22
C PHE A 514 -14.25 -1.98 7.59
N TYR A 515 -14.47 -3.29 7.67
CA TYR A 515 -14.56 -4.04 8.92
C TYR A 515 -14.21 -5.51 8.72
N THR A 516 -12.91 -5.80 8.76
CA THR A 516 -12.38 -7.13 8.45
C THR A 516 -12.41 -8.09 9.63
N GLY A 517 -12.24 -7.60 10.87
CA GLY A 517 -12.11 -8.41 12.08
C GLY A 517 -10.99 -7.90 12.97
N LEU A 518 -10.18 -8.82 13.50
CA LEU A 518 -9.08 -8.51 14.44
C LEU A 518 -8.18 -7.38 13.91
N GLN A 519 -7.95 -7.30 12.60
CA GLN A 519 -7.14 -6.25 11.98
C GLN A 519 -7.65 -4.84 12.29
N LEU A 520 -8.95 -4.58 12.10
CA LEU A 520 -9.53 -3.28 12.46
C LEU A 520 -9.65 -3.14 13.97
N ASP A 521 -10.12 -4.19 14.65
CA ASP A 521 -10.45 -4.08 16.07
C ASP A 521 -9.25 -3.76 16.95
N LEU A 522 -8.03 -4.10 16.51
CA LEU A 522 -6.79 -3.72 17.19
C LEU A 522 -6.42 -2.24 17.04
N VAL A 523 -6.89 -1.57 15.97
CA VAL A 523 -6.47 -0.19 15.61
C VAL A 523 -7.61 0.83 15.67
N LEU A 524 -8.81 0.37 16.01
CA LEU A 524 -10.04 1.14 15.94
C LEU A 524 -9.98 2.39 16.81
N ASP A 525 -9.51 2.27 18.05
CA ASP A 525 -9.57 3.35 19.03
C ASP A 525 -8.67 4.50 18.60
N ASN A 526 -7.46 4.21 18.13
CA ASN A 526 -6.55 5.22 17.57
C ASN A 526 -7.13 5.91 16.32
N ILE A 527 -7.88 5.19 15.49
CA ILE A 527 -8.59 5.78 14.34
C ILE A 527 -9.68 6.73 14.83
N ILE A 528 -10.51 6.32 15.80
CA ILE A 528 -11.58 7.16 16.36
C ILE A 528 -11.00 8.42 17.02
N GLU A 529 -9.95 8.29 17.83
CA GLU A 529 -9.25 9.42 18.44
C GLU A 529 -8.72 10.40 17.40
N HIS A 530 -8.08 9.89 16.33
CA HIS A 530 -7.60 10.73 15.25
C HIS A 530 -8.74 11.48 14.55
N LEU A 531 -9.86 10.79 14.29
CA LEU A 531 -11.02 11.41 13.65
C LEU A 531 -11.67 12.46 14.54
N ALA A 532 -11.74 12.22 15.85
CA ALA A 532 -12.20 13.19 16.84
C ALA A 532 -11.26 14.40 16.95
N PHE A 533 -9.96 14.22 16.74
CA PHE A 533 -8.97 15.29 16.70
C PHE A 533 -9.07 16.13 15.43
N ALA A 534 -9.14 15.46 14.27
CA ALA A 534 -9.12 16.09 12.96
C ALA A 534 -10.47 16.73 12.58
N SER A 535 -11.57 16.33 13.24
CA SER A 535 -12.89 16.94 13.06
C SER A 535 -13.01 18.26 13.84
N PRO A 536 -13.29 19.40 13.18
CA PRO A 536 -13.51 20.68 13.86
C PRO A 536 -14.72 20.69 14.80
N VAL A 537 -15.71 19.82 14.54
CA VAL A 537 -16.98 19.74 15.28
C VAL A 537 -17.09 18.48 16.14
N GLY A 538 -16.02 17.68 16.21
CA GLY A 538 -16.05 16.34 16.78
C GLY A 538 -16.82 15.33 15.91
N LEU A 539 -16.95 14.11 16.41
CA LEU A 539 -17.75 13.03 15.86
C LEU A 539 -19.16 13.03 16.49
N PRO A 540 -20.12 12.27 15.94
CA PRO A 540 -21.42 12.09 16.58
C PRO A 540 -21.30 11.67 18.05
N THR A 541 -22.16 12.22 18.92
CA THR A 541 -22.15 11.94 20.37
C THR A 541 -22.46 10.49 20.73
N THR A 542 -22.90 9.68 19.76
CA THR A 542 -23.07 8.24 19.90
C THR A 542 -21.73 7.48 19.90
N ILE A 543 -20.63 8.12 19.50
CA ILE A 543 -19.30 7.53 19.51
C ILE A 543 -18.58 7.98 20.80
N PRO A 544 -18.13 7.05 21.67
CA PRO A 544 -17.28 7.42 22.80
C PRO A 544 -15.98 8.09 22.31
N GLY A 545 -15.49 9.11 23.03
CA GLY A 545 -14.29 9.85 22.63
C GLY A 545 -14.49 10.77 21.41
N ASN A 546 -15.72 11.15 21.11
CA ASN A 546 -16.09 11.94 19.93
C ASN A 546 -15.45 13.34 19.81
N ALA A 547 -14.73 13.85 20.80
CA ALA A 547 -13.95 15.07 20.65
C ALA A 547 -12.59 14.89 21.30
N ALA A 548 -11.52 15.13 20.55
CA ALA A 548 -10.15 14.99 21.04
C ALA A 548 -9.35 16.29 20.84
N ALA A 549 -8.78 16.80 21.94
CA ALA A 549 -7.91 17.97 21.89
C ALA A 549 -6.54 17.63 21.31
N ALA A 550 -6.04 16.42 21.60
CA ALA A 550 -4.79 15.87 21.09
C ALA A 550 -5.07 14.81 20.01
N ASP A 551 -4.10 14.63 19.13
CA ASP A 551 -4.11 13.55 18.15
C ASP A 551 -3.77 12.21 18.84
N THR A 552 -4.09 11.09 18.20
CA THR A 552 -3.78 9.75 18.72
C THR A 552 -2.26 9.52 18.82
N ASP A 553 -1.84 8.60 19.67
CA ASP A 553 -0.43 8.22 19.84
C ASP A 553 0.24 7.74 18.54
N ALA A 554 1.57 7.79 18.50
CA ALA A 554 2.37 7.33 17.36
C ALA A 554 2.60 5.80 17.40
N PHE A 555 1.54 5.07 17.69
CA PHE A 555 1.36 3.63 17.47
C PHE A 555 -0.15 3.32 17.46
N CYS A 556 -0.54 2.25 16.77
CA CYS A 556 -1.94 1.95 16.43
C CYS A 556 -2.60 0.85 17.27
N THR A 557 -2.03 0.38 18.37
CA THR A 557 -2.67 -0.72 19.12
C THR A 557 -2.51 -0.52 20.61
N ASP A 558 -3.55 -0.85 21.38
CA ASP A 558 -3.51 -0.80 22.85
C ASP A 558 -3.04 -2.11 23.48
N LEU A 559 -2.27 -2.90 22.73
CA LEU A 559 -1.61 -4.10 23.25
C LEU A 559 -0.45 -3.74 24.19
N PRO A 560 0.02 -4.69 25.03
CA PRO A 560 1.08 -4.42 25.99
C PRO A 560 2.32 -3.76 25.38
N ILE A 561 2.75 -2.67 26.01
CA ILE A 561 3.94 -1.91 25.63
C ILE A 561 5.20 -2.71 26.01
N GLN A 562 6.13 -2.81 25.06
CA GLN A 562 7.41 -3.46 25.29
C GLN A 562 8.40 -2.46 25.86
N GLY A 563 9.02 -2.78 27.00
CA GLY A 563 9.98 -1.88 27.66
C GLY A 563 11.17 -1.49 26.77
N ALA A 564 11.57 -2.35 25.85
CA ALA A 564 12.68 -2.10 24.93
C ALA A 564 12.38 -1.06 23.83
N THR A 565 11.11 -0.89 23.46
CA THR A 565 10.69 -0.02 22.34
C THR A 565 9.79 1.13 22.77
N GLY A 566 9.18 1.04 23.95
CA GLY A 566 8.11 1.94 24.38
C GLY A 566 6.84 1.82 23.55
N LYS A 567 6.70 0.75 22.75
CA LYS A 567 5.56 0.51 21.86
C LYS A 567 5.09 -0.95 21.92
N PRO A 568 3.86 -1.25 21.48
CA PRO A 568 3.43 -2.63 21.25
C PRO A 568 4.22 -3.31 20.12
N ARG A 569 4.23 -4.65 20.10
CA ARG A 569 4.93 -5.44 19.05
C ARG A 569 4.38 -5.19 17.64
N VAL A 570 3.09 -4.85 17.55
CA VAL A 570 2.38 -4.53 16.29
C VAL A 570 2.01 -3.05 16.27
N ALA A 571 3.00 -2.17 16.51
CA ALA A 571 2.80 -0.74 16.70
C ALA A 571 2.15 0.02 15.52
N ASN A 572 2.03 -0.55 14.33
CA ASN A 572 1.27 0.04 13.21
C ASN A 572 0.12 -0.86 12.74
N GLY A 573 -0.35 -1.78 13.59
CA GLY A 573 -1.42 -2.73 13.28
C GLY A 573 -0.92 -4.01 12.60
N LEU A 574 -1.89 -4.86 12.22
CA LEU A 574 -1.65 -6.12 11.50
C LEU A 574 -1.90 -5.98 10.01
N GLN A 575 -1.25 -6.83 9.22
CA GLN A 575 -1.61 -7.06 7.82
C GLN A 575 -2.08 -8.48 7.60
N ILE A 576 -3.06 -8.66 6.70
CA ILE A 576 -3.74 -9.95 6.50
C ILE A 576 -3.64 -10.48 5.07
N PHE A 577 -2.71 -9.96 4.27
CA PHE A 577 -2.44 -10.47 2.93
C PHE A 577 -0.95 -10.78 2.73
N PRO A 578 -0.61 -11.71 1.80
CA PRO A 578 0.71 -12.33 1.71
C PRO A 578 1.87 -11.34 1.50
N GLY A 579 3.08 -11.74 1.91
CA GLY A 579 4.31 -10.95 1.74
C GLY A 579 5.24 -10.89 2.95
N SER A 580 5.14 -11.82 3.90
CA SER A 580 6.05 -11.89 5.04
C SER A 580 6.28 -13.30 5.53
N VAL A 581 7.43 -13.49 6.19
CA VAL A 581 7.74 -14.71 6.94
C VAL A 581 8.50 -14.35 8.23
N PRO A 582 8.34 -15.15 9.30
CA PRO A 582 9.14 -15.01 10.51
C PRO A 582 10.58 -15.47 10.26
N ILE A 583 11.53 -14.79 10.89
CA ILE A 583 12.97 -15.11 10.84
C ILE A 583 13.31 -16.00 12.03
N TYR A 584 13.95 -17.13 11.77
CA TYR A 584 14.37 -18.08 12.79
C TYR A 584 15.88 -18.25 12.82
N ARG A 585 16.45 -18.47 14.01
CA ARG A 585 17.78 -19.07 14.19
C ARG A 585 17.59 -20.45 14.79
N GLY A 586 17.75 -21.49 13.98
CA GLY A 586 17.33 -22.84 14.37
C GLY A 586 15.82 -22.91 14.64
N ASN A 587 15.44 -23.22 15.88
CA ASN A 587 14.03 -23.27 16.31
C ASN A 587 13.58 -22.01 17.08
N THR A 588 14.45 -21.00 17.21
CA THR A 588 14.17 -19.78 17.95
C THR A 588 13.73 -18.68 16.98
N LEU A 589 12.56 -18.09 17.22
CA LEU A 589 12.12 -16.88 16.53
C LEU A 589 13.04 -15.71 16.90
N VAL A 590 13.55 -15.00 15.89
CA VAL A 590 14.47 -13.86 16.08
C VAL A 590 13.99 -12.56 15.42
N GLY A 591 12.90 -12.59 14.66
CA GLY A 591 12.34 -11.40 14.02
C GLY A 591 11.35 -11.72 12.89
N GLY A 592 11.11 -10.75 12.02
CA GLY A 592 10.26 -10.90 10.84
C GLY A 592 10.76 -10.08 9.65
N ILE A 593 10.55 -10.61 8.45
CA ILE A 593 10.76 -9.88 7.18
C ILE A 593 9.40 -9.68 6.52
N GLY A 594 9.14 -8.46 6.06
CA GLY A 594 7.94 -8.11 5.32
C GLY A 594 8.27 -7.36 4.04
N VAL A 595 7.50 -7.63 2.99
CA VAL A 595 7.70 -7.13 1.63
C VAL A 595 6.36 -6.68 1.06
N SER A 596 6.33 -5.52 0.40
CA SER A 596 5.14 -5.09 -0.31
C SER A 596 5.43 -4.22 -1.53
N GLY A 597 4.78 -4.55 -2.66
CA GLY A 597 4.85 -3.76 -3.88
C GLY A 597 4.01 -4.32 -5.03
N ASP A 598 4.65 -5.04 -5.97
CA ASP A 598 4.04 -5.41 -7.26
C ASP A 598 3.02 -6.55 -7.24
N GLY A 599 2.98 -7.39 -6.21
CA GLY A 599 2.04 -8.50 -6.19
C GLY A 599 2.25 -9.43 -5.00
N VAL A 600 1.18 -10.04 -4.52
CA VAL A 600 1.21 -10.82 -3.28
C VAL A 600 2.05 -12.09 -3.35
N ASP A 601 2.10 -12.74 -4.52
CA ASP A 601 2.97 -13.91 -4.73
C ASP A 601 4.43 -13.47 -4.93
N GLN A 602 4.65 -12.32 -5.57
CA GLN A 602 5.97 -11.70 -5.68
C GLN A 602 6.51 -11.32 -4.29
N ASP A 603 5.69 -10.72 -3.44
CA ASP A 603 6.03 -10.32 -2.07
C ASP A 603 6.40 -11.55 -1.21
N ASP A 604 5.62 -12.63 -1.30
CA ASP A 604 5.93 -13.90 -0.64
C ASP A 604 7.26 -14.48 -1.12
N MET A 605 7.47 -14.53 -2.44
CA MET A 605 8.71 -15.03 -2.99
C MET A 605 9.91 -14.21 -2.51
N ILE A 606 9.80 -12.88 -2.48
CA ILE A 606 10.90 -12.00 -2.08
C ILE A 606 11.20 -12.13 -0.59
N SER A 607 10.18 -12.14 0.27
CA SER A 607 10.38 -12.31 1.72
C SER A 607 11.03 -13.66 2.03
N PHE A 608 10.52 -14.75 1.45
CA PHE A 608 10.97 -16.11 1.71
C PHE A 608 12.34 -16.44 1.08
N LEU A 609 12.55 -16.10 -0.20
CA LEU A 609 13.83 -16.33 -0.86
C LEU A 609 14.90 -15.34 -0.41
N GLY A 610 14.52 -14.09 -0.10
CA GLY A 610 15.43 -13.10 0.45
C GLY A 610 16.02 -13.57 1.77
N LEU A 611 15.17 -14.06 2.68
CA LEU A 611 15.59 -14.67 3.94
C LEU A 611 16.44 -15.93 3.73
N HIS A 612 16.00 -16.85 2.87
CA HIS A 612 16.77 -18.06 2.56
C HIS A 612 18.17 -17.74 2.03
N ASN A 613 18.26 -16.87 1.01
CA ASN A 613 19.52 -16.50 0.38
C ASN A 613 20.45 -15.79 1.38
N ALA A 614 19.92 -14.88 2.20
CA ALA A 614 20.69 -14.25 3.26
C ALA A 614 21.24 -15.29 4.25
N GLY A 615 20.41 -16.24 4.71
CA GLY A 615 20.84 -17.30 5.61
C GLY A 615 22.00 -18.15 5.04
N VAL A 616 21.91 -18.52 3.77
CA VAL A 616 22.98 -19.26 3.06
C VAL A 616 24.26 -18.44 2.95
N ILE A 617 24.16 -17.15 2.60
CA ILE A 617 25.33 -16.26 2.44
C ILE A 617 26.02 -16.00 3.79
N LEU A 618 25.24 -15.77 4.84
CA LEU A 618 25.74 -15.40 6.16
C LEU A 618 26.33 -16.58 6.92
N GLY A 619 25.71 -17.76 6.81
CA GLY A 619 26.11 -18.93 7.60
C GLY A 619 25.94 -18.76 9.12
N THR A 620 25.21 -17.74 9.58
CA THR A 620 24.99 -17.43 11.02
C THR A 620 23.87 -18.25 11.65
N GLY A 621 23.23 -19.14 10.87
CA GLY A 621 22.12 -19.97 11.30
C GLY A 621 20.74 -19.30 11.22
N ILE A 622 20.65 -18.05 10.78
CA ILE A 622 19.35 -17.43 10.46
C ILE A 622 18.76 -18.03 9.18
N GLY A 623 17.44 -18.14 9.12
CA GLY A 623 16.74 -18.65 7.96
C GLY A 623 15.22 -18.72 8.16
N ASN A 624 14.55 -19.38 7.22
CA ASN A 624 13.11 -19.65 7.30
C ASN A 624 12.79 -20.54 8.51
N ALA A 625 11.56 -20.45 9.01
CA ALA A 625 11.06 -21.39 10.01
C ALA A 625 11.26 -22.85 9.58
N PRO A 626 11.63 -23.77 10.48
CA PRO A 626 11.68 -25.20 10.20
C PRO A 626 10.35 -25.74 9.65
N ASN A 627 10.41 -26.58 8.63
CA ASN A 627 9.23 -27.16 7.97
C ASN A 627 8.21 -27.82 8.92
N ALA A 628 8.68 -28.38 10.03
CA ALA A 628 7.85 -29.10 11.00
C ALA A 628 6.95 -28.19 11.83
N ILE A 629 7.29 -26.90 11.97
CA ILE A 629 6.54 -25.94 12.81
C ILE A 629 5.76 -24.90 11.99
N ARG A 630 5.81 -24.98 10.65
CA ARG A 630 5.09 -24.02 9.78
C ARG A 630 3.59 -24.25 9.83
N ALA A 631 2.82 -23.16 9.76
CA ALA A 631 1.36 -23.18 9.81
C ALA A 631 0.71 -24.00 8.69
N ASP A 632 1.40 -24.25 7.57
CA ASP A 632 0.91 -25.16 6.53
C ASP A 632 0.93 -26.64 6.93
N ARG A 633 1.35 -26.98 8.16
CA ARG A 633 1.10 -28.29 8.79
C ARG A 633 -0.27 -28.41 9.43
N LEU A 634 -0.99 -27.29 9.58
CA LEU A 634 -2.33 -27.27 10.14
C LEU A 634 -3.39 -27.45 9.06
N THR A 635 -4.44 -28.21 9.38
CA THR A 635 -5.60 -28.47 8.51
C THR A 635 -6.93 -28.19 9.20
N PRO A 636 -7.16 -26.98 9.75
CA PRO A 636 -8.41 -26.68 10.45
C PRO A 636 -9.60 -26.79 9.50
N ALA A 637 -10.73 -27.27 10.01
CA ALA A 637 -11.94 -27.55 9.23
C ALA A 637 -11.69 -28.38 7.95
N GLY A 638 -10.64 -29.22 7.92
CA GLY A 638 -10.29 -30.07 6.78
C GLY A 638 -9.53 -29.35 5.65
N ALA A 639 -9.20 -28.06 5.78
CA ALA A 639 -8.47 -27.30 4.78
C ALA A 639 -7.07 -26.93 5.27
N ARG A 640 -6.05 -27.23 4.46
CA ARG A 640 -4.64 -26.91 4.77
C ARG A 640 -4.40 -25.40 4.69
N LEU A 641 -3.80 -24.81 5.72
CA LEU A 641 -3.34 -23.41 5.65
C LEU A 641 -2.19 -23.27 4.64
N ARG A 642 -2.08 -22.11 3.99
CA ARG A 642 -0.98 -21.82 3.06
C ARG A 642 0.10 -21.01 3.79
N TYR A 643 1.38 -21.34 3.56
CA TYR A 643 2.51 -20.62 4.18
C TYR A 643 3.09 -19.55 3.24
N VAL A 644 3.55 -19.94 2.06
CA VAL A 644 4.01 -19.01 1.01
C VAL A 644 3.55 -19.52 -0.36
N SER A 645 3.38 -18.61 -1.33
CA SER A 645 3.17 -18.95 -2.75
C SER A 645 4.16 -18.17 -3.59
N CYS A 646 4.85 -18.86 -4.51
CA CYS A 646 5.81 -18.24 -5.41
C CYS A 646 5.29 -18.29 -6.85
N PRO A 647 5.45 -17.21 -7.64
CA PRO A 647 4.88 -17.15 -8.98
C PRO A 647 5.47 -18.21 -9.90
N PHE A 648 4.69 -18.60 -10.92
CA PHE A 648 5.19 -19.37 -12.05
C PHE A 648 6.14 -18.53 -12.91
N LYS A 649 7.24 -19.14 -13.40
CA LYS A 649 8.30 -18.48 -14.18
C LYS A 649 8.70 -17.10 -13.60
N PRO A 650 9.10 -17.06 -12.31
CA PRO A 650 9.10 -15.83 -11.55
C PRO A 650 10.25 -14.89 -11.91
N PHE A 651 11.31 -15.36 -12.56
CA PHE A 651 12.50 -14.55 -12.84
C PHE A 651 12.54 -14.07 -14.29
N VAL A 652 12.92 -12.81 -14.49
CA VAL A 652 13.18 -12.20 -15.80
C VAL A 652 14.31 -12.96 -16.50
N ASN A 653 14.16 -13.24 -17.79
CA ASN A 653 15.12 -13.98 -18.60
C ASN A 653 15.52 -15.37 -18.06
N SER A 654 14.67 -15.99 -17.25
CA SER A 654 14.86 -17.36 -16.74
C SER A 654 13.60 -18.21 -16.96
N SER A 655 13.81 -19.53 -17.04
CA SER A 655 12.78 -20.56 -17.11
C SER A 655 12.58 -21.30 -15.79
N ASP A 656 13.25 -20.88 -14.71
CA ASP A 656 13.16 -21.54 -13.40
C ASP A 656 11.71 -21.62 -12.91
N GLN A 657 11.39 -22.71 -12.23
CA GLN A 657 10.07 -23.00 -11.66
C GLN A 657 10.21 -23.49 -10.22
N ASN A 658 9.11 -23.44 -9.46
CA ASN A 658 9.04 -23.95 -8.10
C ASN A 658 10.19 -23.46 -7.21
N VAL A 659 10.60 -22.20 -7.39
CA VAL A 659 11.84 -21.64 -6.84
C VAL A 659 11.89 -21.62 -5.31
N CYS A 660 10.74 -21.77 -4.65
CA CYS A 660 10.58 -21.82 -3.20
C CYS A 660 10.50 -23.25 -2.64
N GLN A 661 10.38 -24.26 -3.51
CA GLN A 661 10.30 -25.65 -3.08
C GLN A 661 11.62 -26.10 -2.43
N GLY A 662 11.52 -26.79 -1.29
CA GLY A 662 12.68 -27.33 -0.58
C GLY A 662 13.47 -26.32 0.27
N LYS A 663 12.93 -25.11 0.51
CA LYS A 663 13.59 -24.02 1.24
C LYS A 663 12.93 -23.65 2.56
#